data_AF-A0A2P9EXG4-F1
#
_entry.id   AF-A0A2P9EXG4-F1
#
_cell.length_a   1.000
_cell.length_b   1.000
_cell.length_c   1.000
_cell.angle_alpha   90.00
_cell.angle_beta   90.00
_cell.angle_gamma   90.00
#
_symmetry.space_group_name_H-M   'P 1'
#
loop_
_entity.id
_entity.type
_entity.pdbx_description
1 polymer ?
#
loop_
_entity_poly.entity_id
_entity_poly.type
_entity_poly.pdbx_seq_one_letter_code
_entity_poly.pdbx_strand_id
1 'polypeptide(L)'
;MPRSPLSRRAFVLLGAAVAAAAGTRTSIAVAAPARTPVPVRIVDDRATPATRALYAYLKRQQGQGILFGHQHDLTYGFTFTTPDGRASDTRAAVGDYPAIFGWDTLVLDGDERPGVEGGTHAENIAALSRCIRQGDARGGINTLSAHLPNFVTGGNFYDTTGRVVRQILPGGAKHAAFNAFLDRVAKAVKGARRPDGTAIPVIFRPFHENNGGWFWWGAGHTTSGEFIEVFRYTVEYLRDTKGVHNLLYAYSPNASLGGDPAGYLRTYPGDRFVDILGYDSYDEAAGPTPWLDGLVRDLAMVVRLATERDKVPAFTEFGESGTEVRDPQWFTHLLGALKADPLARQVTYMATWANFGGTRRAYVPYPGHPLLPDFTAFHRDPHTLFAADLKGVFAARTTAVRNGPVMHLVTPTDRQRVTAARTTVRVRVTPARASRVTYSVNGGRARALRLDADGYHSAVWSIGPALRKKGSATLTVRARVDGETLTDSAVVLLGEAPRLPAGWIDDFEGYAGDDIALSEAYTHLNTHTLTLSPDHKSSGSYGLAYAYDFSGAEFTGIGRALAADWSAFTSLAMWLRGDGSENAGAVEIVADGIPFQYRFPLTDTTGQELTMPFGEFQPAPWDTAHPGAVLDAARLAKVTAFTLYLGRGGEATKGVVYVDAIRAVAQPRKMR
;
A
#
# COMPACT_ATOMS: atom_id res chain seq x y z
N MET A 1 -26.70 -41.97 52.53
CA MET A 1 -27.76 -42.98 52.81
C MET A 1 -28.87 -42.82 51.77
N PRO A 2 -29.56 -43.89 51.32
CA PRO A 2 -28.97 -45.00 50.56
C PRO A 2 -29.88 -45.62 49.46
N ARG A 3 -29.29 -46.58 48.72
CA ARG A 3 -29.82 -47.89 48.24
C ARG A 3 -30.82 -47.93 47.05
N SER A 4 -30.46 -48.56 45.92
CA SER A 4 -30.27 -50.02 45.61
C SER A 4 -31.62 -50.70 45.23
N PRO A 5 -31.75 -51.77 44.40
CA PRO A 5 -30.73 -52.79 44.10
C PRO A 5 -30.61 -53.40 42.67
N LEU A 6 -29.49 -54.12 42.52
CA LEU A 6 -29.07 -55.09 41.51
C LEU A 6 -29.51 -56.54 41.87
N SER A 7 -29.58 -57.46 40.89
CA SER A 7 -29.07 -58.86 41.01
C SER A 7 -28.96 -59.47 39.59
N ARG A 8 -27.80 -59.92 39.06
CA ARG A 8 -26.88 -61.04 39.39
C ARG A 8 -27.33 -62.42 38.86
N ARG A 9 -26.46 -63.01 38.02
CA ARG A 9 -26.03 -64.43 37.91
C ARG A 9 -24.97 -64.51 36.79
N ALA A 10 -24.00 -65.40 36.71
CA ALA A 10 -23.05 -66.04 37.63
C ALA A 10 -21.99 -66.75 36.74
N PHE A 11 -20.79 -66.92 37.27
CA PHE A 11 -19.56 -67.55 36.76
C PHE A 11 -19.70 -68.97 36.14
N VAL A 12 -18.80 -69.38 35.23
CA VAL A 12 -17.57 -70.21 35.46
C VAL A 12 -16.96 -70.68 34.11
N LEU A 13 -15.63 -70.64 34.02
CA LEU A 13 -14.73 -71.11 32.95
C LEU A 13 -14.78 -72.64 32.71
N LEU A 14 -14.46 -73.08 31.49
CA LEU A 14 -13.39 -74.07 31.27
C LEU A 14 -12.91 -74.01 29.81
N GLY A 15 -11.60 -73.86 29.62
CA GLY A 15 -10.98 -73.93 28.30
C GLY A 15 -10.56 -75.35 27.93
N ALA A 16 -10.32 -75.57 26.63
CA ALA A 16 -9.23 -76.39 26.11
C ALA A 16 -9.14 -76.30 24.57
N ALA A 17 -7.89 -76.44 24.10
CA ALA A 17 -7.44 -76.82 22.76
C ALA A 17 -7.39 -75.73 21.67
N VAL A 18 -6.16 -75.21 21.52
CA VAL A 18 -5.62 -74.52 20.35
C VAL A 18 -5.47 -75.50 19.19
N ALA A 19 -6.03 -75.16 18.03
CA ALA A 19 -5.61 -75.70 16.74
C ALA A 19 -5.20 -74.52 15.84
N ALA A 20 -3.90 -74.43 15.57
CA ALA A 20 -3.33 -73.44 14.66
C ALA A 20 -3.61 -73.86 13.21
N ALA A 21 -4.42 -73.07 12.51
CA ALA A 21 -4.52 -73.09 11.06
C ALA A 21 -3.95 -71.78 10.51
N ALA A 22 -2.81 -71.87 9.83
CA ALA A 22 -2.19 -70.77 9.11
C ALA A 22 -3.08 -70.39 7.91
N GLY A 23 -3.85 -69.31 8.05
CA GLY A 23 -4.57 -68.65 6.98
C GLY A 23 -3.96 -67.28 6.71
N THR A 24 -3.43 -67.08 5.50
CA THR A 24 -2.95 -65.81 4.98
C THR A 24 -4.05 -64.74 5.08
N ARG A 25 -3.90 -63.79 6.01
CA ARG A 25 -4.73 -62.59 6.07
C ARG A 25 -4.25 -61.62 4.99
N THR A 26 -4.93 -61.58 3.85
CA THR A 26 -4.92 -60.41 2.97
C THR A 26 -5.49 -59.23 3.76
N SER A 27 -4.61 -58.34 4.21
CA SER A 27 -5.01 -57.05 4.75
C SER A 27 -5.65 -56.24 3.64
N ILE A 28 -6.98 -56.14 3.65
CA ILE A 28 -7.69 -55.11 2.89
C ILE A 28 -7.31 -53.79 3.55
N ALA A 29 -6.36 -53.06 2.95
CA ALA A 29 -6.10 -51.69 3.32
C ALA A 29 -7.34 -50.88 2.97
N VAL A 30 -8.13 -50.54 3.98
CA VAL A 30 -9.22 -49.57 3.84
C VAL A 30 -8.56 -48.23 3.54
N ALA A 31 -8.62 -47.80 2.27
CA ALA A 31 -8.16 -46.48 1.86
C ALA A 31 -8.93 -45.42 2.65
N ALA A 32 -8.22 -44.59 3.40
CA ALA A 32 -8.82 -43.43 4.06
C ALA A 32 -9.55 -42.58 3.01
N PRO A 33 -10.77 -42.08 3.29
CA PRO A 33 -11.52 -41.29 2.32
C PRO A 33 -10.69 -40.07 1.90
N ALA A 34 -10.47 -39.92 0.59
CA ALA A 34 -9.72 -38.80 0.04
C ALA A 34 -10.40 -37.48 0.44
N ARG A 35 -9.74 -36.68 1.29
CA ARG A 35 -10.25 -35.36 1.71
C ARG A 35 -10.52 -34.51 0.46
N THR A 36 -11.73 -33.99 0.35
CA THR A 36 -12.15 -33.07 -0.72
C THR A 36 -11.20 -31.87 -0.76
N PRO A 37 -10.68 -31.47 -1.94
CA PRO A 37 -9.85 -30.28 -2.07
C PRO A 37 -10.56 -29.01 -1.57
N VAL A 38 -9.81 -28.11 -0.93
CA VAL A 38 -10.33 -26.83 -0.42
C VAL A 38 -10.47 -25.84 -1.59
N PRO A 39 -11.67 -25.30 -1.87
CA PRO A 39 -11.83 -24.23 -2.86
C PRO A 39 -11.13 -22.95 -2.41
N VAL A 40 -10.42 -22.28 -3.32
CA VAL A 40 -9.78 -20.98 -3.07
C VAL A 40 -10.23 -19.93 -4.08
N ARG A 41 -10.60 -18.75 -3.59
CA ARG A 41 -10.88 -17.56 -4.41
C ARG A 41 -9.64 -16.68 -4.40
N ILE A 42 -8.98 -16.58 -5.55
CA ILE A 42 -7.65 -15.98 -5.71
C ILE A 42 -7.66 -15.16 -7.01
N VAL A 43 -6.82 -14.12 -7.07
CA VAL A 43 -6.71 -13.22 -8.24
C VAL A 43 -6.42 -13.97 -9.53
N ASP A 44 -5.59 -15.00 -9.46
CA ASP A 44 -5.30 -15.91 -10.57
C ASP A 44 -5.93 -17.30 -10.33
N ASP A 45 -7.07 -17.55 -10.97
CA ASP A 45 -7.74 -18.86 -10.91
C ASP A 45 -6.99 -19.96 -11.71
N ARG A 46 -5.90 -19.61 -12.39
CA ARG A 46 -4.93 -20.53 -12.99
C ARG A 46 -3.66 -20.68 -12.16
N ALA A 47 -3.60 -20.06 -10.97
CA ALA A 47 -2.44 -20.13 -10.09
C ALA A 47 -2.03 -21.58 -9.83
N THR A 48 -0.72 -21.84 -9.73
CA THR A 48 -0.20 -23.19 -9.51
C THR A 48 -0.75 -23.81 -8.22
N PRO A 49 -0.77 -25.16 -8.08
CA PRO A 49 -1.20 -25.80 -6.84
C PRO A 49 -0.46 -25.30 -5.60
N ALA A 50 0.86 -25.04 -5.70
CA ALA A 50 1.66 -24.51 -4.59
C ALA A 50 1.23 -23.09 -4.19
N THR A 51 0.91 -22.23 -5.15
CA THR A 51 0.44 -20.85 -4.89
C THR A 51 -0.93 -20.84 -4.24
N ARG A 52 -1.86 -21.69 -4.71
CA ARG A 52 -3.16 -21.87 -4.07
C ARG A 52 -3.04 -22.46 -2.67
N ALA A 53 -2.11 -23.39 -2.47
CA ALA A 53 -1.83 -23.96 -1.15
C ALA A 53 -1.27 -22.90 -0.19
N LEU A 54 -0.35 -22.04 -0.66
CA LEU A 54 0.16 -20.89 0.10
C LEU A 54 -0.99 -19.96 0.50
N TYR A 55 -1.85 -19.56 -0.43
CA TYR A 55 -2.99 -18.70 -0.11
C TYR A 55 -3.91 -19.31 0.95
N ALA A 56 -4.24 -20.60 0.80
CA ALA A 56 -5.03 -21.33 1.79
C ALA A 56 -4.32 -21.45 3.14
N TYR A 57 -2.99 -21.58 3.17
CA TYR A 57 -2.19 -21.59 4.38
C TYR A 57 -2.27 -20.23 5.09
N LEU A 58 -2.03 -19.13 4.38
CA LEU A 58 -2.11 -17.77 4.91
C LEU A 58 -3.51 -17.49 5.50
N LYS A 59 -4.59 -17.89 4.83
CA LYS A 59 -5.95 -17.78 5.35
C LYS A 59 -6.18 -18.54 6.67
N ARG A 60 -5.61 -19.75 6.81
CA ARG A 60 -5.73 -20.56 8.04
C ARG A 60 -4.84 -20.08 9.18
N GLN A 61 -3.78 -19.34 8.86
CA GLN A 61 -2.79 -18.87 9.83
C GLN A 61 -3.30 -17.69 10.67
N GLN A 62 -4.29 -16.95 10.16
CA GLN A 62 -4.92 -15.81 10.86
C GLN A 62 -5.30 -16.16 12.30
N GLY A 63 -4.72 -15.43 13.26
CA GLY A 63 -4.99 -15.58 14.70
C GLY A 63 -4.25 -16.73 15.40
N GLN A 64 -3.60 -17.62 14.67
CA GLN A 64 -2.83 -18.77 15.21
C GLN A 64 -1.37 -18.41 15.53
N GLY A 65 -0.88 -17.30 14.98
CA GLY A 65 0.51 -16.83 15.09
C GLY A 65 0.86 -15.98 13.88
N ILE A 66 1.77 -15.03 14.06
CA ILE A 66 2.21 -14.09 13.03
C ILE A 66 3.55 -14.58 12.49
N LEU A 67 3.61 -14.79 11.17
CA LEU A 67 4.84 -15.17 10.48
C LEU A 67 5.80 -13.97 10.49
N PHE A 68 6.97 -14.11 11.09
CA PHE A 68 7.99 -13.07 11.08
C PHE A 68 8.73 -13.03 9.74
N GLY A 69 8.94 -11.84 9.21
CA GLY A 69 9.62 -11.58 7.96
C GLY A 69 10.79 -10.62 8.09
N HIS A 70 11.79 -10.81 7.23
CA HIS A 70 12.96 -9.93 7.15
C HIS A 70 13.33 -9.72 5.68
N GLN A 71 13.34 -8.46 5.26
CA GLN A 71 13.78 -8.05 3.93
C GLN A 71 15.29 -8.33 3.79
N HIS A 72 15.69 -8.92 2.66
CA HIS A 72 17.09 -9.15 2.30
C HIS A 72 17.93 -9.98 3.29
N ASP A 73 17.30 -10.78 4.16
CA ASP A 73 17.96 -11.52 5.24
C ASP A 73 19.15 -12.40 4.81
N LEU A 74 19.17 -12.90 3.56
CA LEU A 74 20.26 -13.74 3.04
C LEU A 74 21.28 -12.99 2.18
N THR A 75 21.10 -11.68 2.01
CA THR A 75 21.82 -10.86 1.01
C THR A 75 22.48 -9.62 1.59
N TYR A 76 21.96 -9.13 2.71
CA TYR A 76 22.53 -8.05 3.50
C TYR A 76 22.50 -8.45 4.99
N GLY A 77 23.53 -8.02 5.73
CA GLY A 77 23.59 -8.19 7.18
C GLY A 77 24.80 -7.51 7.79
N PHE A 78 24.82 -7.45 9.12
CA PHE A 78 25.95 -7.00 9.94
C PHE A 78 26.91 -8.14 10.26
N THR A 79 26.42 -9.38 10.27
CA THR A 79 27.23 -10.56 10.63
C THR A 79 27.93 -11.20 9.44
N PHE A 80 27.70 -10.71 8.23
CA PHE A 80 28.30 -11.23 7.00
C PHE A 80 28.40 -10.15 5.93
N THR A 81 29.36 -10.32 5.01
CA THR A 81 29.58 -9.39 3.89
C THR A 81 29.23 -9.97 2.53
N THR A 82 29.16 -11.31 2.43
CA THR A 82 28.96 -12.04 1.18
C THR A 82 27.58 -12.69 1.15
N PRO A 83 26.75 -12.45 0.12
CA PRO A 83 25.43 -13.05 -0.03
C PRO A 83 25.53 -14.51 -0.52
N ASP A 84 26.08 -15.39 0.32
CA ASP A 84 26.26 -16.82 0.00
C ASP A 84 24.94 -17.61 0.03
N GLY A 85 23.84 -16.93 0.39
CA GLY A 85 22.53 -17.51 0.54
C GLY A 85 22.44 -18.46 1.72
N ARG A 86 23.29 -18.34 2.74
CA ARG A 86 23.28 -19.11 4.00
C ARG A 86 23.38 -18.22 5.22
N ALA A 87 24.24 -17.20 5.19
CA ALA A 87 24.34 -16.22 6.25
C ALA A 87 23.03 -15.44 6.41
N SER A 88 22.69 -15.08 7.64
CA SER A 88 21.46 -14.39 8.03
C SER A 88 21.63 -13.79 9.41
N ASP A 89 21.28 -12.51 9.55
CA ASP A 89 21.32 -11.84 10.85
C ASP A 89 20.22 -12.36 11.76
N THR A 90 19.03 -12.70 11.23
CA THR A 90 17.97 -13.35 12.02
C THR A 90 18.48 -14.68 12.60
N ARG A 91 19.14 -15.50 11.78
CA ARG A 91 19.72 -16.77 12.25
C ARG A 91 20.86 -16.56 13.22
N ALA A 92 21.71 -15.56 13.02
CA ALA A 92 22.77 -15.22 13.96
C ALA A 92 22.22 -14.74 15.31
N ALA A 93 21.06 -14.05 15.30
CA ALA A 93 20.41 -13.52 16.49
C ALA A 93 19.72 -14.61 17.33
N VAL A 94 18.88 -15.44 16.69
CA VAL A 94 17.96 -16.34 17.42
C VAL A 94 18.09 -17.81 17.05
N GLY A 95 18.97 -18.15 16.10
CA GLY A 95 19.25 -19.53 15.69
C GLY A 95 18.32 -20.07 14.59
N ASP A 96 17.34 -19.29 14.14
CA ASP A 96 16.39 -19.64 13.07
C ASP A 96 16.30 -18.55 11.99
N TYR A 97 15.82 -18.91 10.80
CA TYR A 97 15.55 -17.98 9.70
C TYR A 97 14.16 -17.36 9.81
N PRO A 98 13.89 -16.20 9.18
CA PRO A 98 12.53 -15.66 9.11
C PRO A 98 11.59 -16.61 8.36
N ALA A 99 10.31 -16.62 8.72
CA ALA A 99 9.29 -17.36 7.97
C ALA A 99 9.00 -16.73 6.61
N ILE A 100 9.07 -15.39 6.51
CA ILE A 100 8.91 -14.63 5.27
C ILE A 100 10.28 -14.05 4.84
N PHE A 101 10.73 -14.39 3.63
CA PHE A 101 11.92 -13.81 3.01
C PHE A 101 11.52 -12.70 2.05
N GLY A 102 11.92 -11.47 2.37
CA GLY A 102 11.65 -10.31 1.53
C GLY A 102 12.77 -10.00 0.54
N TRP A 103 12.40 -9.56 -0.66
CA TRP A 103 13.27 -9.15 -1.74
C TRP A 103 12.69 -7.92 -2.44
N ASP A 104 13.51 -7.17 -3.18
CA ASP A 104 13.01 -6.10 -4.06
C ASP A 104 13.35 -6.31 -5.53
N THR A 105 12.55 -5.72 -6.41
CA THR A 105 12.85 -5.61 -7.85
C THR A 105 14.10 -4.80 -8.14
N LEU A 106 14.64 -3.99 -7.22
CA LEU A 106 15.94 -3.31 -7.36
C LEU A 106 17.09 -4.28 -7.69
N VAL A 107 16.99 -5.55 -7.29
CA VAL A 107 17.90 -6.62 -7.72
C VAL A 107 17.96 -6.74 -9.26
N LEU A 108 16.86 -6.47 -9.97
CA LEU A 108 16.78 -6.57 -11.43
C LEU A 108 17.56 -5.47 -12.17
N ASP A 109 17.74 -4.31 -11.53
CA ASP A 109 18.49 -3.17 -12.07
C ASP A 109 19.93 -3.14 -11.52
N GLY A 110 20.23 -3.95 -10.50
CA GLY A 110 21.55 -4.05 -9.89
C GLY A 110 21.77 -3.08 -8.73
N ASP A 111 20.74 -2.32 -8.38
CA ASP A 111 20.75 -1.33 -7.30
C ASP A 111 20.79 -1.98 -5.91
N GLU A 112 20.38 -3.25 -5.82
CA GLU A 112 20.47 -4.06 -4.60
C GLU A 112 21.09 -5.44 -4.86
N ARG A 113 21.84 -5.92 -3.85
CA ARG A 113 22.43 -7.26 -3.87
C ARG A 113 21.34 -8.33 -3.89
N PRO A 114 21.58 -9.46 -4.58
CA PRO A 114 22.82 -9.84 -5.26
C PRO A 114 22.85 -9.43 -6.73
N GLY A 115 22.00 -8.48 -7.13
CA GLY A 115 22.14 -7.77 -8.40
C GLY A 115 23.47 -7.00 -8.43
N VAL A 116 23.94 -6.72 -9.63
CA VAL A 116 25.19 -6.01 -9.87
C VAL A 116 24.89 -4.80 -10.75
N GLU A 117 25.21 -3.61 -10.25
CA GLU A 117 25.14 -2.36 -11.01
C GLU A 117 26.00 -2.48 -12.29
N GLY A 118 25.42 -2.10 -13.43
CA GLY A 118 26.07 -2.28 -14.75
C GLY A 118 26.13 -3.73 -15.26
N GLY A 119 25.62 -4.71 -14.49
CA GLY A 119 25.44 -6.09 -14.92
C GLY A 119 24.37 -6.22 -16.01
N THR A 120 24.36 -7.35 -16.71
CA THR A 120 23.35 -7.60 -17.74
C THR A 120 21.99 -7.90 -17.11
N HIS A 121 20.90 -7.59 -17.82
CA HIS A 121 19.56 -7.97 -17.38
C HIS A 121 19.44 -9.48 -17.09
N ALA A 122 20.13 -10.34 -17.85
CA ALA A 122 20.08 -11.79 -17.66
C ALA A 122 20.71 -12.22 -16.33
N GLU A 123 21.84 -11.61 -15.95
CA GLU A 123 22.53 -11.88 -14.69
C GLU A 123 21.68 -11.46 -13.49
N ASN A 124 21.11 -10.25 -13.54
CA ASN A 124 20.26 -9.71 -12.47
C ASN A 124 18.91 -10.44 -12.35
N ILE A 125 18.30 -10.86 -13.47
CA ILE A 125 17.15 -11.79 -13.46
C ILE A 125 17.52 -13.10 -12.76
N ALA A 126 18.66 -13.70 -13.12
CA ALA A 126 19.11 -14.95 -12.51
C ALA A 126 19.45 -14.80 -11.03
N ALA A 127 19.92 -13.62 -10.61
CA ALA A 127 20.15 -13.25 -9.22
C ALA A 127 18.84 -13.25 -8.41
N LEU A 128 17.80 -12.56 -8.89
CA LEU A 128 16.50 -12.55 -8.20
C LEU A 128 15.86 -13.96 -8.17
N SER A 129 15.90 -14.72 -9.26
CA SER A 129 15.44 -16.12 -9.26
C SER A 129 16.20 -16.99 -8.26
N ARG A 130 17.46 -16.67 -7.96
CA ARG A 130 18.29 -17.41 -7.01
C ARG A 130 17.94 -17.05 -5.56
N CYS A 131 17.66 -15.78 -5.26
CA CYS A 131 17.10 -15.36 -3.97
C CYS A 131 15.82 -16.10 -3.62
N ILE A 132 14.85 -16.12 -4.56
CA ILE A 132 13.56 -16.80 -4.36
C ILE A 132 13.76 -18.31 -4.08
N ARG A 133 14.68 -18.96 -4.80
CA ARG A 133 15.04 -20.37 -4.54
C ARG A 133 15.70 -20.58 -3.18
N GLN A 134 16.52 -19.63 -2.72
CA GLN A 134 17.20 -19.73 -1.43
C GLN A 134 16.23 -19.57 -0.26
N GLY A 135 15.26 -18.66 -0.35
CA GLY A 135 14.18 -18.56 0.64
C GLY A 135 13.31 -19.82 0.69
N ASP A 136 12.89 -20.33 -0.47
CA ASP A 136 12.07 -21.57 -0.56
C ASP A 136 12.81 -22.81 -0.04
N ALA A 137 14.12 -22.93 -0.31
CA ALA A 137 14.93 -24.05 0.18
C ALA A 137 15.06 -24.12 1.71
N ARG A 138 14.69 -23.05 2.42
CA ARG A 138 14.61 -22.98 3.90
C ARG A 138 13.21 -23.26 4.43
N GLY A 139 12.27 -23.62 3.56
CA GLY A 139 10.86 -23.79 3.91
C GLY A 139 10.08 -22.48 4.02
N GLY A 140 10.73 -21.34 3.76
CA GLY A 140 10.13 -20.01 3.89
C GLY A 140 9.20 -19.62 2.75
N ILE A 141 8.50 -18.51 2.96
CA ILE A 141 7.61 -17.89 1.98
C ILE A 141 8.31 -16.66 1.41
N ASN A 142 8.31 -16.50 0.10
CA ASN A 142 8.94 -15.36 -0.55
C ASN A 142 7.95 -14.21 -0.74
N THR A 143 8.36 -12.99 -0.42
CA THR A 143 7.69 -11.75 -0.80
C THR A 143 8.63 -10.88 -1.64
N LEU A 144 8.08 -10.17 -2.62
CA LEU A 144 8.79 -9.32 -3.56
C LEU A 144 8.11 -7.95 -3.59
N SER A 145 8.73 -6.97 -2.95
CA SER A 145 8.37 -5.55 -3.12
C SER A 145 8.89 -5.05 -4.46
N ALA A 146 8.42 -3.88 -4.88
CA ALA A 146 8.93 -3.23 -6.06
C ALA A 146 9.16 -1.74 -5.83
N HIS A 147 10.43 -1.36 -5.75
CA HIS A 147 10.91 0.00 -5.93
C HIS A 147 11.35 0.18 -7.38
N LEU A 148 10.49 0.84 -8.18
CA LEU A 148 10.66 0.94 -9.62
C LEU A 148 11.48 2.19 -10.02
N PRO A 149 12.30 2.11 -11.09
CA PRO A 149 12.94 3.30 -11.65
C PRO A 149 11.89 4.29 -12.17
N ASN A 150 12.22 5.58 -12.18
CA ASN A 150 11.41 6.58 -12.84
C ASN A 150 11.59 6.46 -14.36
N PHE A 151 10.59 5.90 -15.05
CA PHE A 151 10.63 5.66 -16.51
C PHE A 151 10.68 6.93 -17.36
N VAL A 152 10.34 8.09 -16.79
CA VAL A 152 10.34 9.38 -17.50
C VAL A 152 11.73 9.99 -17.50
N THR A 153 12.33 10.14 -16.32
CA THR A 153 13.61 10.83 -16.10
C THR A 153 14.83 9.91 -16.13
N GLY A 154 14.64 8.63 -15.83
CA GLY A 154 15.73 7.67 -15.60
C GLY A 154 16.25 7.68 -14.15
N GLY A 155 15.65 8.47 -13.25
CA GLY A 155 15.97 8.48 -11.83
C GLY A 155 15.44 7.25 -11.07
N ASN A 156 15.58 7.26 -9.75
CA ASN A 156 15.06 6.20 -8.88
C ASN A 156 13.60 6.47 -8.46
N PHE A 157 13.08 5.63 -7.57
CA PHE A 157 11.71 5.70 -7.06
C PHE A 157 11.37 6.99 -6.28
N TYR A 158 12.37 7.70 -5.73
CA TYR A 158 12.19 8.98 -5.05
C TYR A 158 12.13 10.18 -5.99
N ASP A 159 12.55 10.03 -7.25
CA ASP A 159 12.32 11.07 -8.26
C ASP A 159 10.84 11.05 -8.65
N THR A 160 10.05 11.95 -8.06
CA THR A 160 8.60 12.03 -8.25
C THR A 160 8.17 12.81 -9.48
N THR A 161 9.11 13.31 -10.28
CA THR A 161 8.82 14.20 -11.40
C THR A 161 8.35 13.44 -12.65
N GLY A 162 7.63 14.15 -13.53
CA GLY A 162 7.28 13.64 -14.85
C GLY A 162 5.91 12.94 -14.98
N ARG A 163 5.10 12.89 -13.91
CA ARG A 163 3.77 12.22 -13.89
C ARG A 163 3.88 10.78 -14.43
N VAL A 164 4.77 10.00 -13.82
CA VAL A 164 5.24 8.71 -14.36
C VAL A 164 4.10 7.75 -14.66
N VAL A 165 3.14 7.57 -13.74
CA VAL A 165 1.99 6.66 -13.94
C VAL A 165 1.23 6.97 -15.22
N ARG A 166 0.95 8.25 -15.47
CA ARG A 166 0.30 8.71 -16.70
C ARG A 166 1.07 8.33 -17.97
N GLN A 167 2.40 8.35 -17.89
CA GLN A 167 3.28 8.04 -19.02
C GLN A 167 3.44 6.54 -19.26
N ILE A 168 3.25 5.69 -18.24
CA ILE A 168 3.40 4.23 -18.36
C ILE A 168 2.08 3.49 -18.56
N LEU A 169 0.93 4.10 -18.31
CA LEU A 169 -0.38 3.51 -18.62
C LEU A 169 -0.59 3.31 -20.13
N PRO A 170 -1.52 2.43 -20.56
CA PRO A 170 -1.79 2.17 -21.97
C PRO A 170 -2.03 3.45 -22.82
N GLY A 171 -1.18 3.64 -23.82
CA GLY A 171 -1.16 4.83 -24.67
C GLY A 171 -0.26 5.98 -24.20
N GLY A 172 0.40 5.85 -23.06
CA GLY A 172 1.46 6.74 -22.60
C GLY A 172 2.81 6.49 -23.29
N ALA A 173 3.67 7.50 -23.34
CA ALA A 173 4.93 7.46 -24.09
C ALA A 173 5.98 6.48 -23.52
N LYS A 174 5.85 6.10 -22.25
CA LYS A 174 6.77 5.20 -21.53
C LYS A 174 6.17 3.81 -21.28
N HIS A 175 5.02 3.51 -21.87
CA HIS A 175 4.34 2.22 -21.73
C HIS A 175 5.22 1.02 -22.10
N ALA A 176 5.96 1.11 -23.20
CA ALA A 176 6.88 0.04 -23.64
C ALA A 176 8.03 -0.19 -22.65
N ALA A 177 8.55 0.86 -22.00
CA ALA A 177 9.61 0.73 -21.00
C ALA A 177 9.09 0.03 -19.73
N PHE A 178 7.86 0.35 -19.31
CA PHE A 178 7.21 -0.34 -18.21
C PHE A 178 6.95 -1.83 -18.52
N ASN A 179 6.53 -2.15 -19.74
CA ASN A 179 6.36 -3.53 -20.18
C ASN A 179 7.68 -4.31 -20.18
N ALA A 180 8.78 -3.66 -20.59
CA ALA A 180 10.11 -4.25 -20.52
C ALA A 180 10.55 -4.54 -19.06
N PHE A 181 10.18 -3.68 -18.11
CA PHE A 181 10.39 -3.93 -16.68
C PHE A 181 9.56 -5.13 -16.19
N LEU A 182 8.25 -5.15 -16.47
CA LEU A 182 7.37 -6.26 -16.09
C LEU A 182 7.79 -7.59 -16.73
N ASP A 183 8.37 -7.56 -17.93
CA ASP A 183 8.96 -8.73 -18.58
C ASP A 183 10.14 -9.31 -17.80
N ARG A 184 10.97 -8.47 -17.17
CA ARG A 184 12.08 -8.92 -16.31
C ARG A 184 11.54 -9.53 -15.01
N VAL A 185 10.54 -8.90 -14.39
CA VAL A 185 9.83 -9.48 -13.23
C VAL A 185 9.25 -10.85 -13.58
N ALA A 186 8.51 -10.96 -14.68
CA ALA A 186 7.92 -12.22 -15.14
C ALA A 186 8.98 -13.30 -15.39
N LYS A 187 10.13 -12.95 -16.00
CA LYS A 187 11.24 -13.89 -16.23
C LYS A 187 11.83 -14.38 -14.91
N ALA A 188 12.11 -13.48 -13.96
CA ALA A 188 12.69 -13.85 -12.66
C ALA A 188 11.76 -14.77 -11.86
N VAL A 189 10.47 -14.42 -11.77
CA VAL A 189 9.47 -15.21 -11.03
C VAL A 189 9.21 -16.57 -11.69
N LYS A 190 9.12 -16.64 -13.02
CA LYS A 190 8.94 -17.93 -13.73
C LYS A 190 10.19 -18.81 -13.72
N GLY A 191 11.37 -18.20 -13.62
CA GLY A 191 12.67 -18.87 -13.50
C GLY A 191 12.94 -19.43 -12.11
N ALA A 192 12.27 -18.92 -11.07
CA ALA A 192 12.36 -19.44 -9.71
C ALA A 192 11.59 -20.77 -9.57
N ARG A 193 12.31 -21.87 -9.79
CA ARG A 193 11.78 -23.23 -9.69
C ARG A 193 12.59 -24.07 -8.72
N ARG A 194 11.90 -24.98 -8.04
CA ARG A 194 12.52 -26.07 -7.28
C ARG A 194 13.25 -27.03 -8.24
N PRO A 195 14.16 -27.88 -7.73
CA PRO A 195 14.87 -28.86 -8.56
C PRO A 195 13.96 -29.81 -9.37
N ASP A 196 12.74 -30.07 -8.89
CA ASP A 196 11.72 -30.88 -9.58
C ASP A 196 10.93 -30.11 -10.66
N GLY A 197 11.25 -28.83 -10.91
CA GLY A 197 10.57 -27.96 -11.85
C GLY A 197 9.34 -27.23 -11.29
N THR A 198 8.94 -27.49 -10.04
CA THR A 198 7.80 -26.81 -9.39
C THR A 198 8.07 -25.32 -9.28
N ALA A 199 7.14 -24.49 -9.75
CA ALA A 199 7.23 -23.04 -9.61
C ALA A 199 7.09 -22.62 -8.14
N ILE A 200 7.96 -21.72 -7.70
CA ILE A 200 7.98 -21.24 -6.31
C ILE A 200 6.97 -20.09 -6.16
N PRO A 201 6.00 -20.16 -5.24
CA PRO A 201 5.08 -19.05 -4.98
C PRO A 201 5.79 -17.81 -4.44
N VAL A 202 5.37 -16.64 -4.89
CA VAL A 202 5.86 -15.34 -4.43
C VAL A 202 4.67 -14.42 -4.15
N ILE A 203 4.69 -13.72 -3.03
CA ILE A 203 3.80 -12.58 -2.75
C ILE A 203 4.41 -11.36 -3.44
N PHE A 204 3.76 -10.80 -4.45
CA PHE A 204 4.23 -9.61 -5.17
C PHE A 204 3.47 -8.37 -4.69
N ARG A 205 4.20 -7.35 -4.27
CA ARG A 205 3.67 -6.12 -3.65
C ARG A 205 4.14 -4.87 -4.43
N PRO A 206 3.55 -4.58 -5.59
CA PRO A 206 3.90 -3.40 -6.38
C PRO A 206 3.26 -2.13 -5.83
N PHE A 207 3.92 -0.99 -6.03
CA PHE A 207 3.40 0.35 -5.74
C PHE A 207 2.88 0.53 -4.30
N HIS A 208 3.65 0.08 -3.31
CA HIS A 208 3.34 0.21 -1.89
C HIS A 208 3.43 1.66 -1.40
N GLU A 209 2.86 1.96 -0.24
CA GLU A 209 2.87 3.29 0.41
C GLU A 209 2.33 4.43 -0.46
N ASN A 210 1.41 4.11 -1.35
CA ASN A 210 0.97 5.01 -2.41
C ASN A 210 0.08 6.17 -1.96
N ASN A 211 -0.37 6.16 -0.71
CA ASN A 211 -1.03 7.29 -0.07
C ASN A 211 -0.03 8.33 0.48
N GLY A 212 1.26 7.99 0.54
CA GLY A 212 2.36 8.92 0.76
C GLY A 212 2.78 9.64 -0.53
N GLY A 213 3.60 10.69 -0.40
CA GLY A 213 4.05 11.54 -1.52
C GLY A 213 5.53 11.39 -1.92
N TRP A 214 6.25 10.45 -1.29
CA TRP A 214 7.70 10.24 -1.50
C TRP A 214 8.05 9.37 -2.71
N PHE A 215 7.14 8.53 -3.19
CA PHE A 215 7.32 7.75 -4.41
C PHE A 215 6.57 8.37 -5.60
N TRP A 216 7.07 8.17 -6.81
CA TRP A 216 6.44 8.75 -8.02
C TRP A 216 5.03 8.20 -8.32
N TRP A 217 4.68 7.03 -7.77
CA TRP A 217 3.33 6.46 -7.85
C TRP A 217 2.41 6.92 -6.70
N GLY A 218 2.95 7.73 -5.79
CA GLY A 218 2.26 8.21 -4.60
C GLY A 218 1.27 9.35 -4.85
N ALA A 219 0.56 9.71 -3.78
CA ALA A 219 -0.38 10.83 -3.74
C ALA A 219 0.30 12.16 -4.09
N GLY A 220 -0.45 13.07 -4.72
CA GLY A 220 0.07 14.31 -5.30
C GLY A 220 0.68 14.14 -6.70
N HIS A 221 1.23 12.96 -7.02
CA HIS A 221 1.85 12.67 -8.32
C HIS A 221 0.99 11.78 -9.23
N THR A 222 0.06 11.04 -8.62
CA THR A 222 -0.82 10.05 -9.26
C THR A 222 -2.24 10.21 -8.72
N THR A 223 -3.26 10.24 -9.59
CA THR A 223 -4.67 10.23 -9.13
C THR A 223 -5.10 8.84 -8.69
N SER A 224 -6.15 8.68 -7.88
CA SER A 224 -6.58 7.33 -7.46
C SER A 224 -6.97 6.46 -8.66
N GLY A 225 -7.65 7.06 -9.65
CA GLY A 225 -7.97 6.36 -10.90
C GLY A 225 -6.74 5.91 -11.68
N GLU A 226 -5.68 6.72 -11.73
CA GLU A 226 -4.40 6.33 -12.35
C GLU A 226 -3.72 5.19 -11.58
N PHE A 227 -3.71 5.25 -10.24
CA PHE A 227 -3.13 4.20 -9.39
C PHE A 227 -3.87 2.86 -9.54
N ILE A 228 -5.20 2.89 -9.44
CA ILE A 228 -6.05 1.71 -9.59
C ILE A 228 -5.77 1.03 -10.93
N GLU A 229 -5.70 1.81 -12.01
CA GLU A 229 -5.47 1.27 -13.35
C GLU A 229 -4.04 0.76 -13.56
N VAL A 230 -3.00 1.38 -12.98
CA VAL A 230 -1.63 0.86 -13.12
C VAL A 230 -1.44 -0.44 -12.33
N PHE A 231 -2.09 -0.57 -11.17
CA PHE A 231 -2.10 -1.82 -10.42
C PHE A 231 -2.83 -2.92 -11.20
N ARG A 232 -4.04 -2.63 -11.71
CA ARG A 232 -4.81 -3.57 -12.56
C ARG A 232 -4.01 -4.00 -13.78
N TYR A 233 -3.41 -3.04 -14.49
CA TYR A 233 -2.57 -3.31 -15.64
C TYR A 233 -1.41 -4.25 -15.28
N THR A 234 -0.74 -4.03 -14.16
CA THR A 234 0.38 -4.86 -13.70
C THR A 234 -0.05 -6.30 -13.47
N VAL A 235 -1.18 -6.49 -12.78
CA VAL A 235 -1.77 -7.82 -12.54
C VAL A 235 -2.14 -8.49 -13.86
N GLU A 236 -2.86 -7.81 -14.74
CA GLU A 236 -3.31 -8.36 -16.03
C GLU A 236 -2.14 -8.65 -16.97
N TYR A 237 -1.11 -7.81 -16.98
CA TYR A 237 0.08 -8.03 -17.79
C TYR A 237 0.82 -9.28 -17.33
N LEU A 238 1.11 -9.39 -16.02
CA LEU A 238 1.82 -10.55 -15.47
C LEU A 238 0.98 -11.84 -15.57
N ARG A 239 -0.29 -11.80 -15.16
CA ARG A 239 -1.20 -12.96 -15.16
C ARG A 239 -1.64 -13.38 -16.56
N ASP A 240 -2.21 -12.44 -17.33
CA ASP A 240 -2.91 -12.75 -18.57
C ASP A 240 -1.99 -12.70 -19.79
N THR A 241 -1.03 -11.76 -19.82
CA THR A 241 -0.13 -11.57 -20.98
C THR A 241 1.14 -12.40 -20.86
N LYS A 242 1.78 -12.43 -19.68
CA LYS A 242 3.03 -13.17 -19.45
C LYS A 242 2.83 -14.58 -18.88
N GLY A 243 1.61 -14.92 -18.47
CA GLY A 243 1.26 -16.24 -17.93
C GLY A 243 2.05 -16.58 -16.67
N VAL A 244 2.19 -15.61 -15.76
CA VAL A 244 2.82 -15.82 -14.45
C VAL A 244 1.75 -16.34 -13.50
N HIS A 245 1.85 -17.62 -13.15
CA HIS A 245 0.85 -18.33 -12.33
C HIS A 245 1.33 -18.66 -10.92
N ASN A 246 2.44 -18.09 -10.49
CA ASN A 246 3.03 -18.30 -9.17
C ASN A 246 3.10 -17.04 -8.30
N LEU A 247 2.18 -16.09 -8.54
CA LEU A 247 2.06 -14.85 -7.76
C LEU A 247 0.79 -14.83 -6.89
N LEU A 248 0.91 -14.24 -5.70
CA LEU A 248 -0.17 -13.61 -4.95
C LEU A 248 0.05 -12.10 -4.99
N TYR A 249 -1.01 -11.30 -5.06
CA TYR A 249 -0.89 -9.83 -5.16
C TYR A 249 -1.24 -9.13 -3.85
N ALA A 250 -0.32 -8.32 -3.34
CA ALA A 250 -0.50 -7.55 -2.11
C ALA A 250 -0.63 -6.04 -2.40
N TYR A 251 -1.53 -5.37 -1.70
CA TYR A 251 -1.75 -3.92 -1.72
C TYR A 251 -1.53 -3.37 -0.31
N SER A 252 -0.62 -2.41 -0.13
CA SER A 252 -0.25 -1.89 1.20
C SER A 252 -0.07 -0.37 1.20
N PRO A 253 -1.11 0.39 1.54
CA PRO A 253 -0.97 1.79 1.94
C PRO A 253 -0.14 1.94 3.22
N ASN A 254 0.48 3.11 3.38
CA ASN A 254 1.22 3.52 4.56
C ASN A 254 0.31 4.03 5.70
N ALA A 255 0.81 3.98 6.92
CA ALA A 255 0.27 4.69 8.08
C ALA A 255 0.28 6.22 7.95
N SER A 256 -0.39 6.97 8.82
CA SER A 256 -1.46 6.55 9.72
C SER A 256 -2.81 6.85 9.08
N LEU A 257 -3.74 5.90 9.18
CA LEU A 257 -5.08 5.99 8.59
C LEU A 257 -6.15 6.32 9.62
N GLY A 258 -5.82 6.33 10.91
CA GLY A 258 -6.77 6.64 11.99
C GLY A 258 -7.95 5.66 12.07
N GLY A 259 -7.82 4.47 11.50
CA GLY A 259 -8.89 3.48 11.35
C GLY A 259 -9.92 3.80 10.27
N ASP A 260 -9.65 4.74 9.34
CA ASP A 260 -10.55 5.14 8.25
C ASP A 260 -10.54 4.14 7.07
N PRO A 261 -11.61 3.35 6.87
CA PRO A 261 -11.69 2.41 5.76
C PRO A 261 -11.79 3.09 4.40
N ALA A 262 -12.36 4.31 4.33
CA ALA A 262 -12.47 5.04 3.07
C ALA A 262 -11.09 5.52 2.60
N GLY A 263 -10.28 6.04 3.52
CA GLY A 263 -8.88 6.38 3.29
C GLY A 263 -8.06 5.19 2.79
N TYR A 264 -8.17 4.02 3.45
CA TYR A 264 -7.48 2.79 3.02
C TYR A 264 -7.91 2.33 1.63
N LEU A 265 -9.22 2.39 1.33
CA LEU A 265 -9.80 1.88 0.08
C LEU A 265 -9.75 2.87 -1.08
N ARG A 266 -9.35 4.12 -0.85
CA ARG A 266 -9.33 5.20 -1.84
C ARG A 266 -8.68 4.80 -3.16
N THR A 267 -7.58 4.05 -3.08
CA THR A 267 -6.80 3.59 -4.23
C THR A 267 -6.85 2.07 -4.40
N TYR A 268 -7.81 1.39 -3.74
CA TYR A 268 -7.93 -0.05 -3.77
C TYR A 268 -8.26 -0.57 -5.19
N PRO A 269 -7.41 -1.42 -5.78
CA PRO A 269 -7.60 -1.90 -7.16
C PRO A 269 -8.88 -2.73 -7.39
N GLY A 270 -9.45 -3.26 -6.31
CA GLY A 270 -10.65 -4.11 -6.29
C GLY A 270 -10.35 -5.58 -6.01
N ASP A 271 -11.35 -6.31 -5.53
CA ASP A 271 -11.24 -7.70 -5.04
C ASP A 271 -10.75 -8.73 -6.07
N ARG A 272 -10.74 -8.34 -7.35
CA ARG A 272 -10.32 -9.14 -8.50
C ARG A 272 -8.84 -9.00 -8.82
N PHE A 273 -8.14 -8.13 -8.09
CA PHE A 273 -6.75 -7.77 -8.33
C PHE A 273 -5.86 -7.87 -7.08
N VAL A 274 -6.44 -8.03 -5.89
CA VAL A 274 -5.72 -8.13 -4.61
C VAL A 274 -6.05 -9.44 -3.89
N ASP A 275 -5.03 -10.16 -3.43
CA ASP A 275 -5.14 -11.35 -2.58
C ASP A 275 -4.90 -11.01 -1.10
N ILE A 276 -3.97 -10.09 -0.83
CA ILE A 276 -3.48 -9.69 0.50
C ILE A 276 -3.67 -8.18 0.70
N LEU A 277 -4.35 -7.81 1.78
CA LEU A 277 -4.48 -6.43 2.24
C LEU A 277 -3.39 -6.18 3.28
N GLY A 278 -2.41 -5.37 2.90
CA GLY A 278 -1.27 -4.98 3.71
C GLY A 278 -1.42 -3.60 4.34
N TYR A 279 -0.44 -3.26 5.15
CA TYR A 279 -0.30 -1.99 5.87
C TYR A 279 1.18 -1.82 6.22
N ASP A 280 1.73 -0.65 5.96
CA ASP A 280 3.14 -0.33 6.21
C ASP A 280 3.22 0.76 7.30
N SER A 281 4.03 0.56 8.34
CA SER A 281 4.14 1.53 9.45
C SER A 281 5.44 1.40 10.24
N TYR A 282 6.12 2.53 10.43
CA TYR A 282 7.34 2.62 11.22
C TYR A 282 7.16 3.54 12.43
N ASP A 283 7.78 3.17 13.56
CA ASP A 283 7.76 3.92 14.81
C ASP A 283 8.92 4.93 14.85
N GLU A 284 8.62 6.18 14.50
CA GLU A 284 9.58 7.30 14.57
C GLU A 284 9.86 7.77 15.99
N ALA A 285 8.93 7.57 16.93
CA ALA A 285 9.09 8.00 18.30
C ALA A 285 9.92 7.00 19.10
N ALA A 286 9.94 5.73 18.68
CA ALA A 286 10.60 4.61 19.35
C ALA A 286 10.16 4.50 20.82
N GLY A 287 8.84 4.41 21.03
CA GLY A 287 8.24 4.46 22.37
C GLY A 287 6.75 4.12 22.40
N PRO A 288 6.27 3.37 23.42
CA PRO A 288 4.94 2.75 23.37
C PRO A 288 3.88 3.60 24.07
N THR A 289 3.15 4.46 23.36
CA THR A 289 1.71 4.64 23.63
C THR A 289 0.95 5.10 22.38
N PRO A 290 1.23 6.25 21.76
CA PRO A 290 0.35 6.77 20.70
C PRO A 290 0.49 6.05 19.35
N TRP A 291 1.72 5.68 18.98
CA TRP A 291 1.97 4.93 17.73
C TRP A 291 1.37 3.52 17.79
N LEU A 292 1.55 2.79 18.91
CA LEU A 292 0.97 1.46 19.09
C LEU A 292 -0.56 1.48 19.04
N ASP A 293 -1.20 2.46 19.68
CA ASP A 293 -2.66 2.61 19.63
C ASP A 293 -3.15 2.87 18.19
N GLY A 294 -2.44 3.73 17.46
CA GLY A 294 -2.66 3.99 16.03
C GLY A 294 -2.53 2.72 15.18
N LEU A 295 -1.41 2.01 15.36
CA LEU A 295 -1.09 0.76 14.67
C LEU A 295 -2.17 -0.31 14.90
N VAL A 296 -2.54 -0.56 16.16
CA VAL A 296 -3.56 -1.57 16.50
C VAL A 296 -4.90 -1.21 15.87
N ARG A 297 -5.30 0.06 15.92
CA ARG A 297 -6.53 0.56 15.30
C ARG A 297 -6.54 0.32 13.79
N ASP A 298 -5.46 0.67 13.11
CA ASP A 298 -5.33 0.52 11.66
C ASP A 298 -5.27 -0.96 11.24
N LEU A 299 -4.50 -1.80 11.94
CA LEU A 299 -4.46 -3.24 11.65
C LEU A 299 -5.80 -3.92 11.92
N ALA A 300 -6.52 -3.52 12.97
CA ALA A 300 -7.89 -4.01 13.21
C ALA A 300 -8.84 -3.64 12.06
N MET A 301 -8.70 -2.44 11.47
CA MET A 301 -9.42 -2.05 10.27
C MET A 301 -9.05 -2.93 9.07
N VAL A 302 -7.76 -3.14 8.81
CA VAL A 302 -7.29 -3.98 7.70
C VAL A 302 -7.81 -5.41 7.81
N VAL A 303 -7.81 -5.98 9.03
CA VAL A 303 -8.38 -7.31 9.31
C VAL A 303 -9.88 -7.37 9.02
N ARG A 304 -10.66 -6.35 9.41
CA ARG A 304 -12.10 -6.28 9.07
C ARG A 304 -12.30 -6.25 7.56
N LEU A 305 -11.59 -5.35 6.86
CA LEU A 305 -11.68 -5.21 5.41
C LEU A 305 -11.31 -6.50 4.68
N ALA A 306 -10.26 -7.18 5.13
CA ALA A 306 -9.82 -8.45 4.57
C ALA A 306 -10.85 -9.55 4.83
N THR A 307 -11.44 -9.60 6.03
CA THR A 307 -12.48 -10.58 6.39
C THR A 307 -13.72 -10.42 5.51
N GLU A 308 -14.23 -9.19 5.38
CA GLU A 308 -15.39 -8.84 4.54
C GLU A 308 -15.21 -9.26 3.07
N ARG A 309 -13.97 -9.23 2.57
CA ARG A 309 -13.62 -9.50 1.17
C ARG A 309 -13.08 -10.91 0.94
N ASP A 310 -13.05 -11.74 1.98
CA ASP A 310 -12.42 -13.07 1.97
C ASP A 310 -10.96 -13.01 1.48
N LYS A 311 -10.14 -12.19 2.14
CA LYS A 311 -8.73 -11.93 1.84
C LYS A 311 -7.82 -12.21 3.04
N VAL A 312 -6.52 -11.98 2.87
CA VAL A 312 -5.49 -12.15 3.90
C VAL A 312 -5.05 -10.77 4.41
N PRO A 313 -5.16 -10.46 5.72
CA PRO A 313 -4.57 -9.25 6.29
C PRO A 313 -3.09 -9.48 6.67
N ALA A 314 -2.25 -8.48 6.43
CA ALA A 314 -0.82 -8.51 6.74
C ALA A 314 -0.30 -7.16 7.24
N PHE A 315 0.73 -7.19 8.09
CA PHE A 315 1.54 -6.02 8.45
C PHE A 315 2.77 -6.03 7.54
N THR A 316 2.62 -5.50 6.33
CA THR A 316 3.53 -5.75 5.21
C THR A 316 4.92 -5.16 5.42
N GLU A 317 5.03 -4.08 6.20
CA GLU A 317 6.28 -3.51 6.68
C GLU A 317 6.13 -2.96 8.10
N PHE A 318 7.11 -3.25 8.97
CA PHE A 318 7.21 -2.66 10.30
C PHE A 318 8.66 -2.40 10.72
N GLY A 319 8.87 -1.42 11.60
CA GLY A 319 10.20 -1.20 12.20
C GLY A 319 10.26 0.03 13.09
N GLU A 320 11.31 0.11 13.90
CA GLU A 320 11.71 1.34 14.58
C GLU A 320 12.44 2.24 13.56
N SER A 321 12.03 3.51 13.41
CA SER A 321 12.69 4.50 12.53
C SER A 321 13.25 5.72 13.28
N GLY A 322 12.89 5.89 14.57
CA GLY A 322 13.42 6.92 15.48
C GLY A 322 14.82 6.65 16.02
N THR A 323 15.29 7.42 17.02
CA THR A 323 16.56 7.11 17.71
C THR A 323 16.59 5.64 18.16
N GLU A 324 17.57 4.87 17.68
CA GLU A 324 17.65 3.43 17.95
C GLU A 324 17.67 3.14 19.45
N VAL A 325 16.98 2.07 19.86
CA VAL A 325 16.99 1.55 21.24
C VAL A 325 16.40 2.55 22.25
N ARG A 326 15.50 3.44 21.82
CA ARG A 326 14.82 4.33 22.78
C ARG A 326 13.86 3.56 23.68
N ASP A 327 13.22 2.52 23.15
CA ASP A 327 12.50 1.49 23.91
C ASP A 327 13.27 0.16 23.87
N PRO A 328 13.93 -0.26 24.96
CA PRO A 328 14.66 -1.53 25.00
C PRO A 328 13.77 -2.77 24.95
N GLN A 329 12.43 -2.60 24.99
CA GLN A 329 11.43 -3.68 24.95
C GLN A 329 10.50 -3.57 23.73
N TRP A 330 10.93 -2.85 22.68
CA TRP A 330 10.10 -2.47 21.56
C TRP A 330 9.40 -3.63 20.85
N PHE A 331 10.09 -4.75 20.55
CA PHE A 331 9.50 -5.90 19.87
C PHE A 331 8.46 -6.60 20.74
N THR A 332 8.72 -6.76 22.03
CA THR A 332 7.75 -7.42 22.93
C THR A 332 6.56 -6.54 23.25
N HIS A 333 6.73 -5.21 23.36
CA HIS A 333 5.62 -4.27 23.47
C HIS A 333 4.74 -4.26 22.22
N LEU A 334 5.35 -4.22 21.03
CA LEU A 334 4.65 -4.36 19.75
C LEU A 334 3.82 -5.64 19.71
N LEU A 335 4.46 -6.79 19.98
CA LEU A 335 3.77 -8.08 19.97
C LEU A 335 2.65 -8.15 21.02
N GLY A 336 2.88 -7.59 22.20
CA GLY A 336 1.89 -7.49 23.28
C GLY A 336 0.64 -6.73 22.84
N ALA A 337 0.83 -5.56 22.23
CA ALA A 337 -0.26 -4.73 21.71
C ALA A 337 -1.07 -5.45 20.62
N LEU A 338 -0.40 -6.11 19.67
CA LEU A 338 -1.06 -6.91 18.62
C LEU A 338 -1.88 -8.05 19.22
N LYS A 339 -1.34 -8.79 20.19
CA LYS A 339 -2.01 -9.94 20.85
C LYS A 339 -3.22 -9.52 21.69
N ALA A 340 -3.18 -8.32 22.27
CA ALA A 340 -4.22 -7.81 23.14
C ALA A 340 -5.51 -7.48 22.39
N ASP A 341 -5.42 -7.05 21.13
CA ASP A 341 -6.59 -6.73 20.31
C ASP A 341 -7.10 -7.98 19.55
N PRO A 342 -8.41 -8.29 19.60
CA PRO A 342 -8.97 -9.50 18.98
C PRO A 342 -8.94 -9.49 17.45
N LEU A 343 -8.82 -8.33 16.82
CA LEU A 343 -8.72 -8.19 15.37
C LEU A 343 -7.24 -8.11 14.94
N ALA A 344 -6.45 -7.19 15.50
CA ALA A 344 -5.06 -6.98 15.09
C ALA A 344 -4.21 -8.27 15.22
N ARG A 345 -4.48 -9.11 16.22
CA ARG A 345 -3.85 -10.45 16.36
C ARG A 345 -4.08 -11.41 15.18
N GLN A 346 -5.02 -11.10 14.29
CA GLN A 346 -5.35 -11.92 13.12
C GLN A 346 -4.51 -11.56 11.89
N VAL A 347 -3.64 -10.57 11.98
CA VAL A 347 -2.59 -10.32 10.98
C VAL A 347 -1.79 -11.61 10.75
N THR A 348 -1.57 -11.93 9.48
CA THR A 348 -1.01 -13.23 9.08
C THR A 348 0.51 -13.25 9.15
N TYR A 349 1.14 -12.16 8.72
CA TYR A 349 2.59 -12.00 8.77
C TYR A 349 2.94 -10.55 9.05
N MET A 350 4.15 -10.34 9.58
CA MET A 350 4.77 -9.03 9.77
C MET A 350 6.20 -9.08 9.25
N ALA A 351 6.61 -8.15 8.39
CA ALA A 351 7.97 -8.14 7.83
C ALA A 351 8.71 -6.85 8.17
N THR A 352 9.92 -6.96 8.69
CA THR A 352 10.78 -5.79 8.94
C THR A 352 11.79 -5.58 7.82
N TRP A 353 12.40 -4.39 7.80
CA TRP A 353 13.26 -3.94 6.69
C TRP A 353 14.67 -4.52 6.75
N ALA A 354 15.49 -4.19 5.75
CA ALA A 354 16.77 -4.84 5.50
C ALA A 354 17.88 -4.34 6.43
N ASN A 355 18.65 -5.27 6.99
CA ASN A 355 19.93 -4.99 7.63
C ASN A 355 21.03 -4.72 6.59
N PHE A 356 21.06 -3.53 5.97
CA PHE A 356 22.04 -3.18 4.93
C PHE A 356 23.52 -3.17 5.37
N GLY A 357 23.80 -3.31 6.68
CA GLY A 357 25.14 -3.39 7.26
C GLY A 357 25.88 -2.05 7.36
N GLY A 358 27.12 -2.12 7.85
CA GLY A 358 27.97 -0.93 8.04
C GLY A 358 27.47 -0.04 9.16
N THR A 359 27.30 1.26 8.90
CA THR A 359 26.76 2.26 9.85
C THR A 359 25.27 2.52 9.66
N ARG A 360 24.59 1.74 8.83
CA ARG A 360 23.15 1.85 8.62
C ARG A 360 22.40 1.24 9.80
N ARG A 361 21.09 1.49 9.85
CA ARG A 361 20.21 0.93 10.88
C ARG A 361 20.14 -0.59 10.83
N ALA A 362 20.04 -1.21 12.00
CA ALA A 362 19.66 -2.62 12.13
C ALA A 362 18.17 -2.73 12.47
N TYR A 363 17.39 -3.33 11.57
CA TYR A 363 15.98 -3.65 11.79
C TYR A 363 15.81 -5.00 12.50
N VAL A 364 16.77 -5.92 12.30
CA VAL A 364 16.91 -7.13 13.12
C VAL A 364 18.16 -7.00 13.98
N PRO A 365 18.06 -7.12 15.31
CA PRO A 365 19.23 -7.08 16.20
C PRO A 365 20.21 -8.21 15.90
N TYR A 366 21.50 -7.89 15.71
CA TYR A 366 22.58 -8.86 15.55
C TYR A 366 23.28 -9.15 16.91
N PRO A 367 24.14 -10.19 17.02
CA PRO A 367 24.94 -10.44 18.23
C PRO A 367 25.70 -9.20 18.71
N GLY A 368 25.37 -8.73 19.92
CA GLY A 368 25.94 -7.51 20.51
C GLY A 368 25.05 -6.27 20.41
N HIS A 369 23.97 -6.31 19.63
CA HIS A 369 23.01 -5.22 19.54
C HIS A 369 22.17 -5.08 20.83
N PRO A 370 21.89 -3.87 21.35
CA PRO A 370 21.17 -3.69 22.62
C PRO A 370 19.75 -4.26 22.65
N LEU A 371 19.03 -4.28 21.52
CA LEU A 371 17.69 -4.88 21.41
C LEU A 371 17.68 -6.41 21.26
N LEU A 372 18.85 -7.08 21.20
CA LEU A 372 18.91 -8.53 21.02
C LEU A 372 18.18 -9.34 22.11
N PRO A 373 18.27 -8.98 23.42
CA PRO A 373 17.52 -9.70 24.46
C PRO A 373 16.01 -9.63 24.23
N ASP A 374 15.49 -8.47 23.81
CA ASP A 374 14.07 -8.27 23.54
C ASP A 374 13.62 -9.01 22.27
N PHE A 375 14.39 -8.94 21.19
CA PHE A 375 14.12 -9.72 19.99
C PHE A 375 14.18 -11.24 20.23
N THR A 376 15.07 -11.69 21.12
CA THR A 376 15.10 -13.10 21.56
C THR A 376 13.84 -13.47 22.34
N ALA A 377 13.31 -12.57 23.17
CA ALA A 377 12.04 -12.78 23.86
C ALA A 377 10.86 -12.79 22.89
N PHE A 378 10.83 -11.88 21.92
CA PHE A 378 9.89 -11.86 20.80
C PHE A 378 9.87 -13.21 20.07
N HIS A 379 11.02 -13.70 19.61
CA HIS A 379 11.15 -15.01 18.94
C HIS A 379 10.68 -16.21 19.78
N ARG A 380 10.86 -16.16 21.11
CA ARG A 380 10.41 -17.25 22.01
C ARG A 380 8.90 -17.23 22.25
N ASP A 381 8.20 -16.15 21.92
CA ASP A 381 6.75 -16.10 22.07
C ASP A 381 6.10 -17.01 21.01
N PRO A 382 5.24 -17.96 21.40
CA PRO A 382 4.63 -18.92 20.49
C PRO A 382 3.69 -18.28 19.47
N HIS A 383 3.36 -17.00 19.62
CA HIS A 383 2.59 -16.24 18.64
C HIS A 383 3.45 -15.66 17.51
N THR A 384 4.78 -15.74 17.58
CA THR A 384 5.67 -15.38 16.47
C THR A 384 6.20 -16.66 15.85
N LEU A 385 6.19 -16.75 14.53
CA LEU A 385 6.55 -17.97 13.81
C LEU A 385 7.69 -17.69 12.84
N PHE A 386 8.73 -18.51 12.94
CA PHE A 386 9.93 -18.46 12.13
C PHE A 386 9.98 -19.68 11.19
N ALA A 387 11.05 -19.81 10.39
CA ALA A 387 11.12 -20.84 9.36
C ALA A 387 10.97 -22.27 9.91
N ALA A 388 11.52 -22.56 11.09
CA ALA A 388 11.42 -23.89 11.71
C ALA A 388 10.01 -24.25 12.18
N ASP A 389 9.14 -23.25 12.39
CA ASP A 389 7.75 -23.46 12.80
C ASP A 389 6.82 -23.80 11.63
N LEU A 390 7.26 -23.51 10.39
CA LEU A 390 6.45 -23.69 9.20
C LEU A 390 6.19 -25.17 8.91
N LYS A 391 4.91 -25.54 8.81
CA LYS A 391 4.47 -26.91 8.51
C LYS A 391 3.42 -26.92 7.40
N GLY A 392 3.71 -27.64 6.32
CA GLY A 392 2.74 -27.91 5.26
C GLY A 392 2.27 -26.67 4.48
N VAL A 393 3.07 -25.60 4.43
CA VAL A 393 2.76 -24.33 3.74
C VAL A 393 2.25 -24.57 2.31
N PHE A 394 2.93 -25.44 1.56
CA PHE A 394 2.63 -25.73 0.16
C PHE A 394 1.92 -27.07 -0.07
N ALA A 395 1.41 -27.72 0.98
CA ALA A 395 0.94 -29.11 0.93
C ALA A 395 -0.58 -29.27 0.76
N ALA A 396 -1.36 -28.20 0.94
CA ALA A 396 -2.82 -28.28 0.89
C ALA A 396 -3.33 -28.67 -0.50
N ARG A 397 -4.22 -29.67 -0.59
CA ARG A 397 -4.97 -29.97 -1.81
C ARG A 397 -6.05 -28.91 -2.01
N THR A 398 -5.92 -28.11 -3.06
CA THR A 398 -6.81 -26.98 -3.36
C THR A 398 -7.33 -27.00 -4.79
N THR A 399 -8.52 -26.44 -4.98
CA THR A 399 -9.11 -26.15 -6.30
C THR A 399 -9.35 -24.65 -6.43
N ALA A 400 -9.02 -24.06 -7.57
CA ALA A 400 -9.36 -22.67 -7.81
C ALA A 400 -10.88 -22.53 -8.06
N VAL A 401 -11.50 -21.54 -7.45
CA VAL A 401 -12.82 -21.09 -7.86
C VAL A 401 -12.65 -20.21 -9.10
N ARG A 402 -13.35 -20.57 -10.18
CA ARG A 402 -13.25 -19.84 -11.45
C ARG A 402 -13.69 -18.39 -11.27
N ASN A 403 -12.91 -17.50 -11.85
CA ASN A 403 -13.15 -16.08 -11.84
C ASN A 403 -14.22 -15.70 -12.86
N GLY A 404 -15.23 -14.94 -12.42
CA GLY A 404 -16.23 -14.34 -13.31
C GLY A 404 -15.63 -13.24 -14.18
N PRO A 405 -16.33 -12.84 -15.26
CA PRO A 405 -15.89 -11.74 -16.10
C PRO A 405 -15.89 -10.42 -15.35
N VAL A 406 -14.88 -9.60 -15.60
CA VAL A 406 -14.74 -8.23 -15.13
C VAL A 406 -14.58 -7.31 -16.32
N MET A 407 -15.09 -6.09 -16.19
CA MET A 407 -14.87 -5.01 -17.15
C MET A 407 -14.42 -3.78 -16.38
N HIS A 408 -13.43 -3.07 -16.92
CA HIS A 408 -13.04 -1.76 -16.42
C HIS A 408 -12.65 -0.80 -17.55
N LEU A 409 -12.86 0.49 -17.30
CA LEU A 409 -12.45 1.59 -18.14
C LEU A 409 -10.97 1.92 -17.89
N VAL A 410 -10.14 1.66 -18.90
CA VAL A 410 -8.68 1.81 -18.82
C VAL A 410 -8.23 3.23 -19.10
N THR A 411 -8.79 3.86 -20.14
CA THR A 411 -8.53 5.28 -20.44
C THR A 411 -9.79 5.93 -21.04
N PRO A 412 -10.08 7.21 -20.72
CA PRO A 412 -9.52 7.97 -19.60
C PRO A 412 -9.85 7.33 -18.25
N THR A 413 -8.92 7.35 -17.31
CA THR A 413 -9.18 6.90 -15.93
C THR A 413 -10.16 7.84 -15.23
N ASP A 414 -10.71 7.41 -14.09
CA ASP A 414 -11.53 8.30 -13.28
C ASP A 414 -10.75 9.55 -12.84
N ARG A 415 -11.41 10.71 -12.98
CA ARG A 415 -10.91 12.08 -12.77
C ARG A 415 -9.70 12.46 -13.60
N GLN A 416 -9.37 11.69 -14.62
CA GLN A 416 -8.28 12.04 -15.53
C GLN A 416 -8.60 13.36 -16.25
N ARG A 417 -7.63 14.27 -16.26
CA ARG A 417 -7.73 15.51 -17.05
C ARG A 417 -7.39 15.25 -18.52
N VAL A 418 -8.23 15.77 -19.42
CA VAL A 418 -8.05 15.70 -20.88
C VAL A 418 -8.14 17.12 -21.45
N THR A 419 -6.98 17.64 -21.86
CA THR A 419 -6.86 18.97 -22.48
C THR A 419 -7.03 18.91 -24.00
N ALA A 420 -6.66 17.77 -24.60
CA ALA A 420 -6.71 17.53 -26.03
C ALA A 420 -8.14 17.48 -26.59
N ALA A 421 -8.27 17.78 -27.88
CA ALA A 421 -9.54 17.73 -28.59
C ALA A 421 -10.10 16.33 -28.83
N ARG A 422 -9.24 15.33 -28.69
CA ARG A 422 -9.52 13.93 -28.95
C ARG A 422 -8.77 13.12 -27.91
N THR A 423 -9.39 12.05 -27.45
CA THR A 423 -8.75 11.05 -26.59
C THR A 423 -9.24 9.66 -26.99
N THR A 424 -8.52 8.62 -26.58
CA THR A 424 -8.91 7.23 -26.85
C THR A 424 -9.61 6.67 -25.62
N VAL A 425 -10.85 6.24 -25.81
CA VAL A 425 -11.56 5.42 -24.82
C VAL A 425 -11.04 4.00 -24.97
N ARG A 426 -10.57 3.36 -23.89
CA ARG A 426 -10.15 1.95 -23.85
C ARG A 426 -10.86 1.24 -22.72
N VAL A 427 -11.37 0.06 -23.02
CA VAL A 427 -12.04 -0.82 -22.05
C VAL A 427 -11.40 -2.19 -22.09
N ARG A 428 -11.14 -2.76 -20.92
CA ARG A 428 -10.67 -4.13 -20.79
C ARG A 428 -11.82 -5.01 -20.31
N VAL A 429 -11.93 -6.20 -20.88
CA VAL A 429 -12.86 -7.25 -20.45
C VAL A 429 -12.06 -8.54 -20.29
N THR A 430 -12.00 -9.10 -19.09
CA THR A 430 -11.22 -10.32 -18.79
C THR A 430 -12.01 -11.26 -17.87
N PRO A 431 -11.79 -12.58 -17.92
CA PRO A 431 -11.13 -13.33 -18.98
C PRO A 431 -12.07 -13.61 -20.19
N ALA A 432 -13.25 -12.99 -20.23
CA ALA A 432 -14.29 -13.30 -21.21
C ALA A 432 -14.23 -12.44 -22.48
N ARG A 433 -14.91 -12.91 -23.54
CA ARG A 433 -15.14 -12.13 -24.76
C ARG A 433 -16.50 -11.43 -24.67
N ALA A 434 -16.51 -10.12 -24.88
CA ALA A 434 -17.75 -9.38 -24.99
C ALA A 434 -18.30 -9.44 -26.42
N SER A 435 -19.60 -9.71 -26.54
CA SER A 435 -20.33 -9.66 -27.82
C SER A 435 -20.51 -8.23 -28.35
N ARG A 436 -20.54 -7.26 -27.43
CA ARG A 436 -20.68 -5.84 -27.72
C ARG A 436 -20.07 -5.02 -26.59
N VAL A 437 -19.27 -4.02 -26.95
CA VAL A 437 -18.75 -3.03 -25.99
C VAL A 437 -19.04 -1.63 -26.51
N THR A 438 -19.54 -0.76 -25.64
CA THR A 438 -19.92 0.61 -26.01
C THR A 438 -19.52 1.61 -24.94
N TYR A 439 -19.41 2.87 -25.34
CA TYR A 439 -19.30 4.01 -24.43
C TYR A 439 -20.36 5.07 -24.74
N SER A 440 -20.75 5.84 -23.73
CA SER A 440 -21.62 7.02 -23.84
C SER A 440 -21.07 8.15 -22.98
N VAL A 441 -21.34 9.38 -23.38
CA VAL A 441 -20.92 10.59 -22.66
C VAL A 441 -22.16 11.30 -22.14
N ASN A 442 -22.21 11.59 -20.83
CA ASN A 442 -23.33 12.25 -20.15
C ASN A 442 -24.70 11.62 -20.46
N GLY A 443 -24.78 10.28 -20.46
CA GLY A 443 -26.01 9.55 -20.78
C GLY A 443 -26.46 9.64 -22.25
N GLY A 444 -25.66 10.24 -23.14
CA GLY A 444 -25.98 10.39 -24.56
C GLY A 444 -25.90 9.09 -25.37
N ARG A 445 -25.94 9.22 -26.70
CA ARG A 445 -25.93 8.08 -27.62
C ARG A 445 -24.70 7.19 -27.42
N ALA A 446 -24.94 5.89 -27.21
CA ALA A 446 -23.91 4.87 -27.12
C ALA A 446 -23.16 4.69 -28.45
N ARG A 447 -21.84 4.59 -28.38
CA ARG A 447 -20.90 4.42 -29.49
C ARG A 447 -20.13 3.12 -29.30
N ALA A 448 -19.91 2.36 -30.38
CA ALA A 448 -19.23 1.08 -30.31
C ALA A 448 -17.72 1.25 -30.08
N LEU A 449 -17.16 0.34 -29.28
CA LEU A 449 -15.72 0.16 -29.09
C LEU A 449 -15.28 -1.11 -29.83
N ARG A 450 -14.13 -1.09 -30.50
CA ARG A 450 -13.60 -2.22 -31.28
C ARG A 450 -12.35 -2.77 -30.62
N LEU A 451 -12.18 -4.09 -30.64
CA LEU A 451 -10.96 -4.71 -30.13
C LEU A 451 -9.76 -4.26 -30.98
N ASP A 452 -8.74 -3.70 -30.33
CA ASP A 452 -7.48 -3.28 -30.96
C ASP A 452 -6.37 -4.33 -30.79
N ALA A 453 -5.20 -4.05 -31.38
CA ALA A 453 -4.06 -4.95 -31.40
C ALA A 453 -3.46 -5.19 -29.99
N ASP A 454 -3.67 -4.26 -29.06
CA ASP A 454 -3.20 -4.34 -27.68
C ASP A 454 -4.20 -5.10 -26.78
N GLY A 455 -5.32 -5.56 -27.35
CA GLY A 455 -6.34 -6.34 -26.65
C GLY A 455 -7.31 -5.49 -25.84
N TYR A 456 -7.48 -4.20 -26.16
CA TYR A 456 -8.49 -3.34 -25.57
C TYR A 456 -9.64 -3.08 -26.53
N HIS A 457 -10.85 -2.92 -26.00
CA HIS A 457 -11.96 -2.37 -26.76
C HIS A 457 -11.83 -0.84 -26.79
N SER A 458 -11.49 -0.28 -27.96
CA SER A 458 -11.16 1.13 -28.08
C SER A 458 -11.93 1.87 -29.18
N ALA A 459 -12.04 3.19 -28.99
CA ALA A 459 -12.48 4.15 -30.00
C ALA A 459 -11.99 5.56 -29.66
N VAL A 460 -11.88 6.42 -30.68
CA VAL A 460 -11.55 7.83 -30.50
C VAL A 460 -12.80 8.61 -30.07
N TRP A 461 -12.72 9.30 -28.94
CA TRP A 461 -13.71 10.26 -28.49
C TRP A 461 -13.27 11.68 -28.86
N SER A 462 -14.02 12.29 -29.79
CA SER A 462 -13.91 13.71 -30.13
C SER A 462 -14.65 14.58 -29.10
N ILE A 463 -13.93 15.52 -28.48
CA ILE A 463 -14.42 16.39 -27.41
C ILE A 463 -14.68 17.78 -28.00
N GLY A 464 -15.95 18.07 -28.27
CA GLY A 464 -16.39 19.32 -28.86
C GLY A 464 -16.20 20.54 -27.92
N PRO A 465 -16.08 21.76 -28.46
CA PRO A 465 -15.83 22.97 -27.66
C PRO A 465 -16.86 23.22 -26.56
N ALA A 466 -18.15 22.96 -26.84
CA ALA A 466 -19.23 23.12 -25.86
C ALA A 466 -19.06 22.19 -24.64
N LEU A 467 -18.54 20.98 -24.84
CA LEU A 467 -18.32 20.04 -23.75
C LEU A 467 -17.09 20.42 -22.92
N ARG A 468 -16.03 20.95 -23.55
CA ARG A 468 -14.85 21.44 -22.80
C ARG A 468 -15.19 22.64 -21.92
N LYS A 469 -16.10 23.51 -22.35
CA LYS A 469 -16.60 24.62 -21.52
C LYS A 469 -17.35 24.17 -20.26
N LYS A 470 -17.84 22.93 -20.20
CA LYS A 470 -18.51 22.38 -19.01
C LYS A 470 -17.54 21.93 -17.91
N GLY A 471 -16.23 21.89 -18.18
CA GLY A 471 -15.20 21.51 -17.19
C GLY A 471 -15.09 20.00 -16.91
N SER A 472 -16.16 19.22 -17.07
CA SER A 472 -16.13 17.76 -16.90
C SER A 472 -17.18 17.03 -17.77
N ALA A 473 -17.03 15.71 -17.89
CA ALA A 473 -18.03 14.82 -18.48
C ALA A 473 -17.98 13.41 -17.87
N THR A 474 -19.14 12.80 -17.65
CA THR A 474 -19.25 11.40 -17.23
C THR A 474 -19.17 10.49 -18.46
N LEU A 475 -18.16 9.64 -18.48
CA LEU A 475 -18.01 8.56 -19.45
C LEU A 475 -18.57 7.27 -18.84
N THR A 476 -19.54 6.64 -19.48
CA THR A 476 -20.07 5.33 -19.07
C THR A 476 -19.75 4.31 -20.15
N VAL A 477 -19.18 3.17 -19.75
CA VAL A 477 -18.90 2.04 -20.63
C VAL A 477 -19.74 0.84 -20.27
N ARG A 478 -20.10 0.04 -21.27
CA ARG A 478 -20.90 -1.18 -21.11
C ARG A 478 -20.37 -2.30 -21.98
N ALA A 479 -20.28 -3.50 -21.43
CA ALA A 479 -19.94 -4.73 -22.16
C ALA A 479 -21.01 -5.79 -21.96
N ARG A 480 -21.43 -6.45 -23.05
CA ARG A 480 -22.34 -7.60 -22.98
C ARG A 480 -21.56 -8.91 -23.01
N VAL A 481 -21.52 -9.60 -21.88
CA VAL A 481 -20.77 -10.84 -21.65
C VAL A 481 -21.75 -11.91 -21.18
N ASP A 482 -21.79 -13.06 -21.86
CA ASP A 482 -22.63 -14.21 -21.49
C ASP A 482 -24.11 -13.87 -21.21
N GLY A 483 -24.65 -12.88 -21.93
CA GLY A 483 -26.04 -12.40 -21.77
C GLY A 483 -26.24 -11.29 -20.74
N GLU A 484 -25.25 -11.08 -19.86
CA GLU A 484 -25.24 -10.02 -18.85
C GLU A 484 -24.58 -8.74 -19.36
N THR A 485 -24.87 -7.61 -18.72
CA THR A 485 -24.28 -6.31 -19.05
C THR A 485 -23.44 -5.81 -17.88
N LEU A 486 -22.12 -5.78 -18.07
CA LEU A 486 -21.19 -5.14 -17.16
C LEU A 486 -21.16 -3.64 -17.47
N THR A 487 -21.11 -2.80 -16.44
CA THR A 487 -21.06 -1.33 -16.56
C THR A 487 -19.93 -0.79 -15.70
N ASP A 488 -19.23 0.22 -16.21
CA ASP A 488 -18.24 1.00 -15.47
C ASP A 488 -18.34 2.48 -15.91
N SER A 489 -17.84 3.40 -15.10
CA SER A 489 -17.90 4.83 -15.40
C SER A 489 -16.79 5.63 -14.74
N ALA A 490 -16.42 6.72 -15.41
CA ALA A 490 -15.49 7.72 -14.91
C ALA A 490 -16.04 9.13 -15.11
N VAL A 491 -15.75 10.03 -14.17
CA VAL A 491 -15.81 11.47 -14.41
C VAL A 491 -14.49 11.89 -15.06
N VAL A 492 -14.55 12.52 -16.23
CA VAL A 492 -13.35 13.01 -16.95
C VAL A 492 -13.31 14.52 -16.85
N LEU A 493 -12.21 15.08 -16.37
CA LEU A 493 -12.00 16.52 -16.31
C LEU A 493 -11.56 17.04 -17.68
N LEU A 494 -12.16 18.12 -18.17
CA LEU A 494 -11.98 18.61 -19.53
C LEU A 494 -11.38 20.02 -19.55
N GLY A 495 -10.39 20.21 -20.42
CA GLY A 495 -9.69 21.49 -20.54
C GLY A 495 -8.52 21.63 -19.57
N GLU A 496 -7.77 22.72 -19.75
CA GLU A 496 -6.65 23.09 -18.88
C GLU A 496 -7.15 23.36 -17.46
N ALA A 497 -6.39 22.93 -16.46
CA ALA A 497 -6.58 23.45 -15.12
C ALA A 497 -6.19 24.94 -15.10
N PRO A 498 -6.88 25.79 -14.33
CA PRO A 498 -6.40 27.15 -14.06
C PRO A 498 -4.95 27.08 -13.58
N ARG A 499 -4.06 27.88 -14.20
CA ARG A 499 -2.68 27.99 -13.72
C ARG A 499 -2.67 28.96 -12.56
N LEU A 500 -2.30 28.46 -11.39
CA LEU A 500 -2.07 29.29 -10.22
C LEU A 500 -0.84 30.19 -10.46
N PRO A 501 -0.84 31.47 -10.00
CA PRO A 501 0.34 32.31 -10.04
C PRO A 501 1.50 31.73 -9.22
N ALA A 502 2.72 32.18 -9.48
CA ALA A 502 3.87 31.79 -8.66
C ALA A 502 3.61 32.11 -7.17
N GLY A 503 4.01 31.19 -6.28
CA GLY A 503 3.77 31.29 -4.84
C GLY A 503 2.44 30.71 -4.36
N TRP A 504 1.46 30.47 -5.24
CA TRP A 504 0.18 29.89 -4.84
C TRP A 504 0.28 28.39 -4.67
N ILE A 505 -0.32 27.92 -3.58
CA ILE A 505 -0.46 26.50 -3.26
C ILE A 505 -1.82 26.01 -3.73
N ASP A 506 -2.90 26.71 -3.38
CA ASP A 506 -4.26 26.37 -3.83
C ASP A 506 -5.23 27.55 -3.69
N ASP A 507 -6.16 27.65 -4.65
CA ASP A 507 -7.33 28.54 -4.63
C ASP A 507 -8.66 27.77 -4.68
N PHE A 508 -8.60 26.44 -4.68
CA PHE A 508 -9.73 25.51 -4.70
C PHE A 508 -10.62 25.55 -5.96
N GLU A 509 -10.30 26.37 -6.96
CA GLU A 509 -11.08 26.48 -8.20
C GLU A 509 -10.75 25.36 -9.20
N GLY A 510 -9.54 24.81 -9.13
CA GLY A 510 -9.03 23.80 -10.07
C GLY A 510 -9.78 22.47 -10.06
N TYR A 511 -10.62 22.24 -9.05
CA TYR A 511 -11.33 20.99 -8.78
C TYR A 511 -12.73 20.91 -9.41
N ALA A 512 -13.23 22.01 -9.99
CA ALA A 512 -14.51 22.05 -10.69
C ALA A 512 -15.71 21.51 -9.87
N GLY A 513 -15.72 21.77 -8.56
CA GLY A 513 -16.79 21.32 -7.66
C GLY A 513 -16.75 19.83 -7.31
N ASP A 514 -15.63 19.14 -7.58
CA ASP A 514 -15.47 17.71 -7.27
C ASP A 514 -14.63 17.49 -6.00
N ASP A 515 -15.29 17.11 -4.91
CA ASP A 515 -14.66 16.89 -3.59
C ASP A 515 -13.62 15.76 -3.59
N ILE A 516 -13.77 14.77 -4.47
CA ILE A 516 -12.81 13.67 -4.57
C ILE A 516 -11.55 14.17 -5.28
N ALA A 517 -11.67 14.98 -6.34
CA ALA A 517 -10.52 15.60 -7.00
C ALA A 517 -9.77 16.55 -6.06
N LEU A 518 -10.49 17.28 -5.20
CA LEU A 518 -9.91 18.04 -4.09
C LEU A 518 -9.15 17.11 -3.14
N SER A 519 -9.79 16.07 -2.63
CA SER A 519 -9.16 15.13 -1.71
C SER A 519 -7.88 14.52 -2.30
N GLU A 520 -7.91 14.08 -3.56
CA GLU A 520 -6.76 13.46 -4.23
C GLU A 520 -5.58 14.40 -4.49
N ALA A 521 -5.78 15.72 -4.41
CA ALA A 521 -4.72 16.69 -4.56
C ALA A 521 -3.82 16.80 -3.33
N TYR A 522 -4.23 16.22 -2.20
CA TYR A 522 -3.53 16.25 -0.93
C TYR A 522 -3.15 14.85 -0.44
N THR A 523 -2.02 14.74 0.25
CA THR A 523 -1.72 13.60 1.13
C THR A 523 -2.56 13.75 2.40
N HIS A 524 -2.94 12.63 3.02
CA HIS A 524 -3.81 12.61 4.19
C HIS A 524 -3.12 11.97 5.39
N LEU A 525 -3.23 12.60 6.55
CA LEU A 525 -2.78 12.07 7.84
C LEU A 525 -3.97 12.00 8.80
N ASN A 526 -4.22 10.81 9.34
CA ASN A 526 -5.34 10.53 10.25
C ASN A 526 -6.72 10.93 9.67
N THR A 527 -7.75 10.93 10.51
CA THR A 527 -9.16 10.97 10.07
C THR A 527 -9.68 12.38 9.84
N HIS A 528 -10.15 12.63 8.61
CA HIS A 528 -10.82 13.88 8.24
C HIS A 528 -11.61 13.74 6.92
N THR A 529 -12.32 14.80 6.54
CA THR A 529 -12.96 14.93 5.23
C THR A 529 -12.73 16.32 4.65
N LEU A 530 -12.46 16.39 3.35
CA LEU A 530 -12.31 17.64 2.60
C LEU A 530 -13.47 17.79 1.63
N THR A 531 -14.13 18.94 1.63
CA THR A 531 -15.15 19.29 0.65
C THR A 531 -14.99 20.72 0.17
N LEU A 532 -15.46 21.00 -1.04
CA LEU A 532 -15.51 22.35 -1.60
C LEU A 532 -16.74 23.08 -1.06
N SER A 533 -16.52 24.21 -0.40
CA SER A 533 -17.57 25.06 0.12
C SER A 533 -17.84 26.25 -0.80
N PRO A 534 -19.05 26.38 -1.38
CA PRO A 534 -19.41 27.57 -2.13
C PRO A 534 -19.75 28.76 -1.23
N ASP A 535 -19.92 28.56 0.08
CA ASP A 535 -20.39 29.61 0.99
C ASP A 535 -19.27 30.21 1.84
N HIS A 536 -18.16 29.49 2.01
CA HIS A 536 -17.07 29.85 2.91
C HIS A 536 -15.77 30.03 2.13
N LYS A 537 -15.58 31.24 1.58
CA LYS A 537 -14.46 31.56 0.70
C LYS A 537 -14.14 33.05 0.71
N SER A 538 -12.90 33.39 0.39
CA SER A 538 -12.42 34.77 0.24
C SER A 538 -12.66 35.32 -1.16
N SER A 539 -12.63 34.45 -2.17
CA SER A 539 -12.81 34.81 -3.57
C SER A 539 -13.31 33.59 -4.36
N GLY A 540 -13.40 33.70 -5.69
CA GLY A 540 -13.72 32.55 -6.53
C GLY A 540 -15.11 31.95 -6.28
N SER A 541 -15.22 30.66 -6.56
CA SER A 541 -16.43 29.84 -6.45
C SER A 541 -16.39 28.92 -5.23
N TYR A 542 -15.20 28.51 -4.77
CA TYR A 542 -15.03 27.53 -3.71
C TYR A 542 -13.95 27.94 -2.71
N GLY A 543 -14.16 27.58 -1.45
CA GLY A 543 -13.10 27.41 -0.45
C GLY A 543 -13.05 25.96 0.00
N LEU A 544 -12.07 25.59 0.81
CA LEU A 544 -11.98 24.30 1.47
C LEU A 544 -12.79 24.29 2.76
N ALA A 545 -13.64 23.29 2.95
CA ALA A 545 -14.12 22.86 4.26
C ALA A 545 -13.30 21.64 4.71
N TYR A 546 -12.58 21.79 5.82
CA TYR A 546 -11.74 20.75 6.42
C TYR A 546 -12.41 20.28 7.72
N ALA A 547 -13.11 19.15 7.63
CA ALA A 547 -13.78 18.51 8.76
C ALA A 547 -12.85 17.50 9.45
N TYR A 548 -12.53 17.73 10.72
CA TYR A 548 -11.65 16.85 11.52
C TYR A 548 -12.43 15.92 12.45
N ASP A 549 -11.84 14.76 12.76
CA ASP A 549 -12.34 13.82 13.78
C ASP A 549 -11.19 13.28 14.65
N PHE A 550 -11.09 13.80 15.87
CA PHE A 550 -10.08 13.42 16.86
C PHE A 550 -10.49 12.25 17.76
N SER A 551 -11.56 11.52 17.43
CA SER A 551 -11.92 10.31 18.18
C SER A 551 -10.88 9.20 18.09
N GLY A 552 -10.12 9.16 16.97
CA GLY A 552 -9.08 8.17 16.74
C GLY A 552 -7.63 8.68 16.91
N ALA A 553 -7.38 9.97 16.72
CA ALA A 553 -6.04 10.56 16.80
C ALA A 553 -6.11 12.00 17.31
N GLU A 554 -5.04 12.51 17.92
CA GLU A 554 -5.03 13.87 18.48
C GLU A 554 -4.75 14.97 17.45
N PHE A 555 -4.49 14.60 16.19
CA PHE A 555 -4.29 15.55 15.10
C PHE A 555 -4.69 14.94 13.76
N THR A 556 -4.89 15.79 12.76
CA THR A 556 -5.07 15.43 11.35
C THR A 556 -4.25 16.38 10.48
N GLY A 557 -3.87 15.94 9.28
CA GLY A 557 -3.08 16.74 8.35
C GLY A 557 -3.45 16.53 6.89
N ILE A 558 -3.36 17.60 6.09
CA ILE A 558 -3.38 17.54 4.63
C ILE A 558 -2.13 18.17 4.06
N GLY A 559 -1.43 17.45 3.18
CA GLY A 559 -0.13 17.86 2.66
C GLY A 559 -0.10 17.93 1.14
N ARG A 560 0.83 18.72 0.59
CA ARG A 560 1.08 18.80 -0.85
C ARG A 560 2.58 18.85 -1.09
N ALA A 561 3.06 17.98 -1.97
CA ALA A 561 4.42 18.07 -2.50
C ALA A 561 4.53 19.30 -3.41
N LEU A 562 5.62 20.04 -3.26
CA LEU A 562 5.92 21.28 -3.98
C LEU A 562 7.29 21.16 -4.65
N ALA A 563 7.52 22.02 -5.64
CA ALA A 563 8.83 22.29 -6.19
C ALA A 563 8.86 23.78 -6.51
N ALA A 564 9.11 24.60 -5.50
CA ALA A 564 8.89 26.04 -5.58
C ALA A 564 10.09 26.85 -5.07
N ASP A 565 10.35 27.96 -5.78
CA ASP A 565 11.22 29.04 -5.33
C ASP A 565 10.36 30.17 -4.76
N TRP A 566 10.43 30.34 -3.46
CA TRP A 566 9.75 31.39 -2.70
C TRP A 566 10.69 32.47 -2.17
N SER A 567 11.92 32.56 -2.69
CA SER A 567 12.94 33.51 -2.23
C SER A 567 12.52 34.99 -2.39
N ALA A 568 11.56 35.27 -3.27
CA ALA A 568 10.99 36.60 -3.49
C ALA A 568 9.80 36.97 -2.57
N PHE A 569 9.31 36.03 -1.76
CA PHE A 569 8.18 36.23 -0.85
C PHE A 569 8.66 36.38 0.60
N THR A 570 7.81 36.95 1.46
CA THR A 570 8.17 37.24 2.86
C THR A 570 7.25 36.55 3.86
N SER A 571 6.07 36.13 3.41
CA SER A 571 5.06 35.50 4.26
C SER A 571 4.29 34.44 3.49
N LEU A 572 3.71 33.49 4.21
CA LEU A 572 2.58 32.70 3.73
C LEU A 572 1.28 33.39 4.14
N ALA A 573 0.26 33.37 3.29
CA ALA A 573 -1.06 33.86 3.60
C ALA A 573 -2.13 32.82 3.22
N MET A 574 -3.21 32.78 4.00
CA MET A 574 -4.44 32.07 3.65
C MET A 574 -5.63 32.78 4.30
N TRP A 575 -6.79 32.72 3.67
CA TRP A 575 -8.03 33.04 4.35
C TRP A 575 -8.43 31.86 5.24
N LEU A 576 -8.80 32.15 6.48
CA LEU A 576 -9.16 31.15 7.49
C LEU A 576 -10.40 31.60 8.25
N ARG A 577 -11.38 30.69 8.36
CA ARG A 577 -12.48 30.75 9.32
C ARG A 577 -12.39 29.52 10.21
N GLY A 578 -12.03 29.73 11.47
CA GLY A 578 -12.06 28.70 12.50
C GLY A 578 -13.47 28.32 12.92
N ASP A 579 -13.57 27.35 13.82
CA ASP A 579 -14.83 26.78 14.30
C ASP A 579 -15.21 27.22 15.72
N GLY A 580 -14.40 28.09 16.35
CA GLY A 580 -14.62 28.57 17.71
C GLY A 580 -14.06 27.66 18.79
N SER A 581 -13.43 26.54 18.43
CA SER A 581 -12.83 25.62 19.39
C SER A 581 -11.48 26.11 19.92
N GLU A 582 -11.06 25.56 21.07
CA GLU A 582 -9.71 25.71 21.62
C GLU A 582 -8.67 24.82 20.91
N ASN A 583 -9.06 24.14 19.83
CA ASN A 583 -8.13 23.40 18.99
C ASN A 583 -7.21 24.37 18.23
N ALA A 584 -6.09 23.86 17.76
CA ALA A 584 -5.06 24.66 17.10
C ALA A 584 -4.82 24.18 15.67
N GLY A 585 -4.53 25.11 14.78
CA GLY A 585 -3.98 24.82 13.47
C GLY A 585 -2.47 24.99 13.46
N ALA A 586 -1.80 24.28 12.57
CA ALA A 586 -0.41 24.53 12.24
C ALA A 586 -0.18 24.40 10.74
N VAL A 587 0.65 25.28 10.18
CA VAL A 587 1.21 25.09 8.85
C VAL A 587 2.65 24.62 9.00
N GLU A 588 3.02 23.61 8.23
CA GLU A 588 4.41 23.19 8.02
C GLU A 588 4.86 23.47 6.59
N ILE A 589 6.09 23.95 6.44
CA ILE A 589 6.79 24.10 5.17
C ILE A 589 8.10 23.31 5.26
N VAL A 590 8.33 22.40 4.33
CA VAL A 590 9.64 21.74 4.18
C VAL A 590 10.46 22.52 3.17
N ALA A 591 11.61 23.03 3.60
CA ALA A 591 12.50 23.83 2.79
C ALA A 591 13.95 23.42 3.01
N ASP A 592 14.67 23.09 1.93
CA ASP A 592 16.02 22.53 1.97
C ASP A 592 16.13 21.29 2.89
N GLY A 593 15.08 20.46 2.91
CA GLY A 593 15.00 19.25 3.73
C GLY A 593 14.64 19.47 5.21
N ILE A 594 14.42 20.71 5.64
CA ILE A 594 14.11 21.05 7.04
C ILE A 594 12.62 21.41 7.14
N PRO A 595 11.83 20.74 8.02
CA PRO A 595 10.45 21.10 8.29
C PRO A 595 10.38 22.31 9.24
N PHE A 596 9.60 23.33 8.87
CA PHE A 596 9.36 24.52 9.68
C PHE A 596 7.86 24.72 9.94
N GLN A 597 7.48 25.04 11.17
CA GLN A 597 6.09 25.19 11.59
C GLN A 597 5.72 26.59 12.08
N TYR A 598 4.47 26.96 11.82
CA TYR A 598 3.78 28.11 12.39
C TYR A 598 2.42 27.67 12.95
N ARG A 599 2.12 28.02 14.20
CA ARG A 599 0.87 27.64 14.88
C ARG A 599 -0.09 28.82 14.98
N PHE A 600 -1.39 28.55 14.89
CA PHE A 600 -2.45 29.56 14.97
C PHE A 600 -3.71 29.02 15.65
N PRO A 601 -4.52 29.87 16.31
CA PRO A 601 -5.76 29.45 16.97
C PRO A 601 -6.91 29.23 15.97
N LEU A 602 -7.89 28.40 16.35
CA LEU A 602 -9.12 28.15 15.58
C LEU A 602 -10.37 28.83 16.17
N THR A 603 -10.19 29.74 17.13
CA THR A 603 -11.27 30.38 17.88
C THR A 603 -12.04 31.45 17.08
N ASP A 604 -11.45 32.00 16.02
CA ASP A 604 -12.10 33.04 15.21
C ASP A 604 -13.05 32.44 14.17
N THR A 605 -14.33 32.82 14.24
CA THR A 605 -15.40 32.32 13.37
C THR A 605 -15.86 33.32 12.30
N THR A 606 -15.19 34.46 12.14
CA THR A 606 -15.58 35.52 11.20
C THR A 606 -15.04 35.31 9.79
N GLY A 607 -13.88 34.67 9.67
CA GLY A 607 -13.21 34.42 8.39
C GLY A 607 -12.37 35.61 7.92
N GLN A 608 -11.05 35.50 8.03
CA GLN A 608 -10.12 36.59 7.71
C GLN A 608 -8.83 36.07 7.09
N GLU A 609 -8.06 36.98 6.46
CA GLU A 609 -6.72 36.63 5.98
C GLU A 609 -5.75 36.49 7.16
N LEU A 610 -5.19 35.29 7.31
CA LEU A 610 -4.08 35.00 8.21
C LEU A 610 -2.78 35.13 7.41
N THR A 611 -1.92 36.08 7.80
CA THR A 611 -0.57 36.25 7.25
C THR A 611 0.46 35.76 8.25
N MET A 612 1.34 34.86 7.82
CA MET A 612 2.36 34.18 8.61
C MET A 612 3.74 34.53 8.05
N PRO A 613 4.48 35.47 8.66
CA PRO A 613 5.82 35.84 8.21
C PRO A 613 6.78 34.65 8.26
N PHE A 614 7.56 34.41 7.21
CA PHE A 614 8.48 33.26 7.17
C PHE A 614 9.52 33.30 8.28
N GLY A 615 9.91 34.50 8.74
CA GLY A 615 10.83 34.68 9.87
C GLY A 615 10.26 34.23 11.24
N GLU A 616 8.96 33.97 11.34
CA GLU A 616 8.31 33.49 12.57
C GLU A 616 8.15 31.97 12.59
N PHE A 617 8.34 31.29 11.45
CA PHE A 617 8.35 29.84 11.42
C PHE A 617 9.57 29.29 12.18
N GLN A 618 9.32 28.27 13.00
CA GLN A 618 10.36 27.58 13.78
C GLN A 618 10.60 26.18 13.22
N PRO A 619 11.80 25.61 13.30
CA PRO A 619 12.02 24.20 13.01
C PRO A 619 10.99 23.34 13.75
N ALA A 620 10.47 22.30 13.09
CA ALA A 620 9.48 21.43 13.71
C ALA A 620 10.02 20.85 15.03
N PRO A 621 9.21 20.72 16.09
CA PRO A 621 9.71 20.38 17.42
C PRO A 621 10.46 19.04 17.52
N TRP A 622 10.19 18.12 16.58
CA TRP A 622 10.85 16.82 16.48
C TRP A 622 12.15 16.85 15.66
N ASP A 623 12.41 17.90 14.89
CA ASP A 623 13.66 18.06 14.14
C ASP A 623 14.78 18.55 15.07
N THR A 624 15.31 17.59 15.85
CA THR A 624 16.41 17.84 16.78
C THR A 624 17.77 18.07 16.11
N ALA A 625 17.87 17.82 14.80
CA ALA A 625 19.11 18.04 14.05
C ALA A 625 19.32 19.51 13.69
N HIS A 626 18.24 20.32 13.65
CA HIS A 626 18.30 21.71 13.18
C HIS A 626 17.63 22.75 14.11
N PRO A 627 17.89 22.75 15.43
CA PRO A 627 17.13 23.54 16.41
C PRO A 627 17.24 25.08 16.28
N GLY A 628 18.16 25.58 15.46
CA GLY A 628 18.36 27.01 15.20
C GLY A 628 18.24 27.41 13.73
N ALA A 629 17.76 26.50 12.87
CA ALA A 629 17.54 26.84 11.47
C ALA A 629 16.44 27.90 11.35
N VAL A 630 16.56 28.75 10.32
CA VAL A 630 15.57 29.79 9.99
C VAL A 630 15.11 29.62 8.56
N LEU A 631 13.84 29.90 8.30
CA LEU A 631 13.26 29.85 6.96
C LEU A 631 13.62 31.12 6.16
N ASP A 632 14.90 31.20 5.78
CA ASP A 632 15.48 32.31 5.02
C ASP A 632 15.29 32.17 3.50
N ALA A 633 15.71 33.20 2.74
CA ALA A 633 15.57 33.23 1.29
C ALA A 633 16.30 32.07 0.57
N ALA A 634 17.42 31.59 1.11
CA ALA A 634 18.18 30.48 0.51
C ALA A 634 17.44 29.16 0.65
N ARG A 635 16.79 28.93 1.79
CA ARG A 635 15.90 27.76 2.00
C ARG A 635 14.59 27.90 1.24
N LEU A 636 14.00 29.10 1.22
CA LEU A 636 12.77 29.39 0.47
C LEU A 636 12.95 29.17 -1.04
N ALA A 637 14.17 29.22 -1.58
CA ALA A 637 14.45 28.83 -2.96
C ALA A 637 14.27 27.33 -3.24
N LYS A 638 14.12 26.51 -2.20
CA LYS A 638 14.06 25.04 -2.25
C LYS A 638 12.89 24.49 -1.43
N VAL A 639 11.70 25.06 -1.61
CA VAL A 639 10.48 24.56 -0.93
C VAL A 639 9.99 23.29 -1.61
N THR A 640 9.84 22.22 -0.83
CA THR A 640 9.51 20.89 -1.32
C THR A 640 8.18 20.35 -0.80
N ALA A 641 7.62 20.92 0.27
CA ALA A 641 6.30 20.50 0.76
C ALA A 641 5.61 21.58 1.59
N PHE A 642 4.28 21.48 1.65
CA PHE A 642 3.40 22.21 2.54
C PHE A 642 2.45 21.22 3.23
N THR A 643 2.19 21.41 4.53
CA THR A 643 1.17 20.63 5.25
C THR A 643 0.34 21.56 6.15
N LEU A 644 -0.98 21.39 6.12
CA LEU A 644 -1.92 22.01 7.03
C LEU A 644 -2.41 20.99 8.05
N TYR A 645 -2.06 21.20 9.31
CA TYR A 645 -2.47 20.40 10.45
C TYR A 645 -3.60 21.06 11.24
N LEU A 646 -4.47 20.21 11.80
CA LEU A 646 -5.38 20.56 12.87
C LEU A 646 -5.08 19.62 14.04
N GLY A 647 -4.87 20.18 15.24
CA GLY A 647 -4.52 19.45 16.44
C GLY A 647 -5.47 19.74 17.59
N ARG A 648 -5.73 18.72 18.40
CA ARG A 648 -6.58 18.81 19.58
C ARG A 648 -5.92 19.72 20.63
N GLY A 649 -6.65 20.75 21.03
CA GLY A 649 -6.27 21.68 22.09
C GLY A 649 -7.33 21.82 23.18
N GLY A 650 -8.56 21.34 22.93
CA GLY A 650 -9.65 21.36 23.91
C GLY A 650 -10.56 20.12 23.85
N GLU A 651 -11.78 20.28 24.36
CA GLU A 651 -12.77 19.19 24.45
C GLU A 651 -13.41 18.81 23.11
N ALA A 652 -13.44 19.75 22.14
CA ALA A 652 -14.04 19.52 20.83
C ALA A 652 -13.27 18.43 20.06
N THR A 653 -13.94 17.29 19.85
CA THR A 653 -13.37 16.15 19.11
C THR A 653 -13.72 16.16 17.63
N LYS A 654 -14.70 16.97 17.20
CA LYS A 654 -15.09 17.12 15.80
C LYS A 654 -15.43 18.58 15.52
N GLY A 655 -15.12 19.04 14.30
CA GLY A 655 -15.41 20.40 13.86
C GLY A 655 -15.07 20.58 12.39
N VAL A 656 -15.35 21.77 11.86
CA VAL A 656 -15.06 22.13 10.45
C VAL A 656 -14.44 23.50 10.42
N VAL A 657 -13.22 23.60 9.90
CA VAL A 657 -12.56 24.87 9.60
C VAL A 657 -12.63 25.13 8.11
N TYR A 658 -12.67 26.40 7.72
CA TYR A 658 -12.70 26.78 6.31
C TYR A 658 -11.43 27.54 5.92
N VAL A 659 -10.86 27.18 4.78
CA VAL A 659 -9.61 27.73 4.28
C VAL A 659 -9.77 28.13 2.82
N ASP A 660 -9.18 29.25 2.41
CA ASP A 660 -9.15 29.67 1.00
C ASP A 660 -7.84 30.40 0.67
N ALA A 661 -7.47 30.43 -0.61
CA ALA A 661 -6.37 31.21 -1.17
C ALA A 661 -5.02 31.05 -0.44
N ILE A 662 -4.52 29.81 -0.37
CA ILE A 662 -3.23 29.49 0.26
C ILE A 662 -2.09 29.89 -0.68
N ARG A 663 -1.27 30.87 -0.28
CA ARG A 663 -0.23 31.45 -1.16
C ARG A 663 0.90 32.12 -0.40
N ALA A 664 2.11 32.08 -0.95
CA ALA A 664 3.21 32.94 -0.55
C ALA A 664 2.96 34.37 -1.08
N VAL A 665 3.20 35.38 -0.24
CA VAL A 665 2.99 36.79 -0.54
C VAL A 665 4.23 37.62 -0.23
N ALA A 666 4.47 38.63 -1.05
CA ALA A 666 5.46 39.67 -0.78
C ALA A 666 4.83 40.73 0.13
N GLN A 667 5.59 41.33 1.05
CA GLN A 667 5.08 42.46 1.82
C GLN A 667 4.54 43.56 0.88
N PRO A 668 3.43 44.23 1.23
CA PRO A 668 3.08 45.47 0.59
C PRO A 668 4.23 46.46 0.82
N ARG A 669 4.84 46.96 -0.26
CA ARG A 669 5.79 48.09 -0.15
C ARG A 669 5.08 49.19 0.61
N LYS A 670 5.54 49.51 1.83
CA LYS A 670 5.14 50.74 2.52
C LYS A 670 5.46 51.89 1.55
N MET A 671 4.43 52.49 0.95
CA MET A 671 4.56 53.79 0.31
C MET A 671 5.03 54.73 1.42
N ARG A 672 6.27 55.20 1.30
CA ARG A 672 6.86 56.16 2.23
C ARG A 672 6.22 57.53 2.06
#